data_AF-Q21BK4-F1
#
_entry.id   AF-Q21BK4-F1
#
_cell.length_a   1.000
_cell.length_b   1.000
_cell.length_c   1.000
_cell.angle_alpha   90.00
_cell.angle_beta   90.00
_cell.angle_gamma   90.00
#
_symmetry.space_group_name_H-M   'P 1'
#
loop_
_entity.id
_entity.type
_entity.pdbx_description
1 polymer ?
#
loop_
_entity_poly.entity_id
_entity_poly.type
_entity_poly.pdbx_seq_one_letter_code
_entity_poly.pdbx_strand_id
1 'polypeptide(L)'
;MPARRYHLWLGCLAGPFLVVLAVTGVLLAVDALWARATQPAAAPASLSVAELAAGLAGHGTLERLAVTPVGTIVAQFAAPRRRAAVDPTDLSLRPVAETGDTIRTATEIHRTLMIGDRGRLILALATCAGLLLAATGLARIWRGERGGGALRRLHRGLGLTFALPFVVSAATGLGLAVATIFPLQIDGIRPAFPAAFAEGDRLPVGAVAALASVAVGDLEELVLPRADDANDGYFLATADRFAWIDPVSGGVAAASERPVMHRLAAAVLRFHAGRSMTALAVIFGLAAAAVGLLGLTGLAVGGIAIAIRRRRPVVSGAAAKADTIILVGSQGGTTWGFAERLAARLIEAGHLVDLAAMNNLASEYPKAQQLIVLTATHGIGEPPDSADRFLARLPQATLPPAFAVLGFGDREAKAFCGFAEAVDAALLATGAKPMLSLERIHRRSETDYAAWVERLLAALGHGRQASLPTDASTARQWPAPVVRGSPTRRVLSGTAMGSRWSVQLWLPQDHDLSDLTARLSARIARIETSLSRFRGDSEVMAFDRAPCDVWQSVSRDLAEVLAVGLDIGRRSGGAFDVGLAAEVAACGFGSGWSGSGVARDRIVAAHETIELDRGARRIRKRAAVSLDLAGIAKGWAVDELSRLVAEAGFPAHLVALDGELRAGAVQPDGRPWAIGLEAPAVGRRAVIGHIDLIKRSVATSGNNRRFAANGGHTLDPATGRSVAAGPASVSVFASTCIVADAWATALMVRGRDGLAAARAAGVEALFVAREPLAMPPATRAARWLGAQLSNHRRCRDAQP
;
A
#
# COMPACT_ATOMS: atom_id res chain seq x y z
N MET A 1 -11.96 -37.61 5.41
CA MET A 1 -12.92 -36.63 4.85
C MET A 1 -12.58 -35.13 5.09
N PRO A 2 -12.04 -34.66 6.23
CA PRO A 2 -11.87 -33.22 6.49
C PRO A 2 -10.74 -32.54 5.67
N ALA A 3 -9.61 -33.21 5.46
CA ALA A 3 -8.42 -32.62 4.81
C ALA A 3 -8.67 -32.15 3.35
N ARG A 4 -9.54 -32.83 2.60
CA ARG A 4 -9.88 -32.45 1.22
C ARG A 4 -10.71 -31.16 1.18
N ARG A 5 -11.60 -30.98 2.15
CA ARG A 5 -12.40 -29.76 2.28
C ARG A 5 -11.51 -28.58 2.67
N TYR A 6 -10.60 -28.75 3.64
CA TYR A 6 -9.69 -27.69 4.05
C TYR A 6 -8.72 -27.25 2.95
N HIS A 7 -8.12 -28.19 2.20
CA HIS A 7 -7.25 -27.85 1.07
C HIS A 7 -7.99 -27.06 -0.03
N LEU A 8 -9.26 -27.40 -0.28
CA LEU A 8 -10.09 -26.67 -1.25
C LEU A 8 -10.45 -25.25 -0.77
N TRP A 9 -10.89 -25.12 0.48
CA TRP A 9 -11.28 -23.83 1.06
C TRP A 9 -10.09 -22.87 1.18
N LEU A 10 -8.96 -23.38 1.71
CA LEU A 10 -7.71 -22.61 1.77
C LEU A 10 -7.22 -22.23 0.36
N GLY A 11 -7.33 -23.14 -0.61
CA GLY A 11 -6.97 -22.88 -2.00
C GLY A 11 -7.83 -21.80 -2.65
N CYS A 12 -9.15 -21.77 -2.40
CA CYS A 12 -10.02 -20.72 -2.91
C CYS A 12 -9.75 -19.36 -2.25
N LEU A 13 -9.43 -19.34 -0.96
CA LEU A 13 -9.21 -18.11 -0.20
C LEU A 13 -7.82 -17.50 -0.50
N ALA A 14 -6.77 -18.31 -0.43
CA ALA A 14 -5.39 -17.87 -0.61
C ALA A 14 -4.96 -17.84 -2.08
N GLY A 15 -5.60 -18.64 -2.94
CA GLY A 15 -5.24 -18.82 -4.35
C GLY A 15 -5.08 -17.52 -5.14
N PRO A 16 -6.02 -16.55 -5.08
CA PRO A 16 -5.88 -15.29 -5.81
C PRO A 16 -4.64 -14.51 -5.39
N PHE A 17 -4.34 -14.48 -4.09
CA PHE A 17 -3.16 -13.79 -3.56
C PHE A 17 -1.86 -14.52 -3.92
N LEU A 18 -1.85 -15.85 -3.88
CA LEU A 18 -0.71 -16.65 -4.31
C LEU A 18 -0.42 -16.50 -5.81
N VAL A 19 -1.46 -16.36 -6.65
CA VAL A 19 -1.29 -16.07 -8.08
C VAL A 19 -0.66 -14.68 -8.28
N VAL A 20 -1.12 -13.66 -7.56
CA VAL A 20 -0.52 -12.32 -7.62
C VAL A 20 0.95 -12.35 -7.17
N LEU A 21 1.25 -13.03 -6.05
CA LEU A 21 2.61 -13.17 -5.53
C LEU A 21 3.50 -13.96 -6.50
N ALA A 22 2.95 -14.98 -7.16
CA ALA A 22 3.63 -15.76 -8.18
C ALA A 22 3.97 -14.93 -9.43
N VAL A 23 3.00 -14.22 -10.01
CA VAL A 23 3.20 -13.41 -11.22
C VAL A 23 4.24 -12.33 -10.97
N THR A 24 4.12 -11.61 -9.85
CA THR A 24 5.10 -10.59 -9.47
C THR A 24 6.46 -11.20 -9.13
N GLY A 25 6.49 -12.37 -8.46
CA GLY A 25 7.73 -13.09 -8.17
C GLY A 25 8.49 -13.52 -9.43
N VAL A 26 7.79 -13.98 -10.48
CA VAL A 26 8.40 -14.29 -11.79
C VAL A 26 9.01 -13.03 -12.41
N LEU A 27 8.28 -11.91 -12.44
CA LEU A 27 8.80 -10.65 -12.98
C LEU A 27 10.05 -10.18 -12.24
N LEU A 28 10.07 -10.27 -10.90
CA LEU A 28 11.20 -9.89 -10.08
C LEU A 28 12.40 -10.85 -10.24
N ALA A 29 12.15 -12.14 -10.46
CA ALA A 29 13.21 -13.09 -10.77
C ALA A 29 13.86 -12.80 -12.13
N VAL A 30 13.07 -12.44 -13.14
CA VAL A 30 13.59 -12.01 -14.45
C VAL A 30 14.39 -10.71 -14.33
N ASP A 31 13.91 -9.73 -13.58
CA ASP A 31 14.66 -8.50 -13.27
C ASP A 31 15.99 -8.81 -12.59
N ALA A 32 16.00 -9.71 -11.60
CA ALA A 32 17.23 -10.11 -10.91
C ALA A 32 18.26 -10.73 -11.87
N LEU A 33 17.80 -11.58 -12.81
CA LEU A 33 18.66 -12.18 -13.84
C LEU A 33 19.20 -11.13 -14.82
N TRP A 34 18.34 -10.24 -15.29
CA TRP A 34 18.72 -9.16 -16.20
C TRP A 34 19.71 -8.18 -15.55
N ALA A 35 19.42 -7.77 -14.32
CA ALA A 35 20.29 -6.89 -13.54
C ALA A 35 21.65 -7.54 -13.30
N ARG A 36 21.73 -8.85 -13.13
CA ARG A 36 23.01 -9.57 -12.98
C ARG A 36 23.79 -9.63 -14.29
N ALA A 37 23.12 -9.85 -15.41
CA ALA A 37 23.75 -9.87 -16.74
C ALA A 37 24.30 -8.51 -17.16
N THR A 38 23.73 -7.41 -16.64
CA THR A 38 24.08 -6.03 -16.98
C THR A 38 24.88 -5.30 -15.90
N GLN A 39 25.17 -5.99 -14.78
CA GLN A 39 25.96 -5.44 -13.67
C GLN A 39 27.42 -5.23 -14.07
N PRO A 40 28.05 -4.13 -13.62
CA PRO A 40 29.50 -3.98 -13.67
C PRO A 40 30.21 -5.13 -12.94
N ALA A 41 31.49 -5.33 -13.24
CA ALA A 41 32.32 -6.30 -12.54
C ALA A 41 32.32 -6.03 -11.02
N ALA A 42 32.48 -7.09 -10.22
CA ALA A 42 32.61 -6.94 -8.78
C ALA A 42 33.87 -6.12 -8.45
N ALA A 43 33.79 -5.30 -7.41
CA ALA A 43 34.95 -4.54 -6.96
C ALA A 43 36.13 -5.48 -6.61
N PRO A 44 37.36 -5.13 -7.00
CA PRO A 44 38.54 -5.87 -6.55
C PRO A 44 38.58 -5.95 -5.02
N ALA A 45 38.91 -7.11 -4.47
CA ALA A 45 38.94 -7.31 -3.02
C ALA A 45 39.95 -6.40 -2.30
N SER A 46 40.96 -5.90 -3.03
CA SER A 46 41.98 -4.98 -2.53
C SER A 46 41.58 -3.50 -2.58
N LEU A 47 40.48 -3.14 -3.24
CA LEU A 47 40.08 -1.73 -3.39
C LEU A 47 39.46 -1.21 -2.09
N SER A 48 40.09 -0.19 -1.52
CA SER A 48 39.59 0.48 -0.31
C SER A 48 38.59 1.60 -0.63
N VAL A 49 37.77 1.95 0.35
CA VAL A 49 36.82 3.06 0.24
C VAL A 49 37.53 4.40 0.02
N ALA A 50 38.71 4.59 0.61
CA ALA A 50 39.53 5.78 0.43
C ALA A 50 40.02 5.91 -1.04
N GLU A 51 40.54 4.84 -1.61
CA GLU A 51 41.02 4.81 -3.01
C GLU A 51 39.88 5.05 -4.00
N LEU A 52 38.72 4.42 -3.77
CA LEU A 52 37.52 4.64 -4.58
C LEU A 52 37.07 6.10 -4.54
N ALA A 53 36.96 6.69 -3.34
CA ALA A 53 36.53 8.08 -3.19
C ALA A 53 37.54 9.07 -3.78
N ALA A 54 38.84 8.80 -3.62
CA ALA A 54 39.92 9.62 -4.19
C ALA A 54 39.94 9.58 -5.71
N GLY A 55 39.81 8.38 -6.30
CA GLY A 55 39.78 8.21 -7.75
C GLY A 55 38.58 8.87 -8.42
N LEU A 56 37.46 8.99 -7.70
CA LEU A 56 36.26 9.69 -8.18
C LEU A 56 36.33 11.22 -8.10
N ALA A 57 37.30 11.79 -7.38
CA ALA A 57 37.45 13.23 -7.25
C ALA A 57 37.68 13.92 -8.61
N GLY A 58 38.31 13.23 -9.57
CA GLY A 58 38.52 13.73 -10.94
C GLY A 58 37.22 13.93 -11.74
N HIS A 59 36.11 13.35 -11.29
CA HIS A 59 34.80 13.47 -11.95
C HIS A 59 33.91 14.59 -11.39
N GLY A 60 34.35 15.30 -10.36
CA GLY A 60 33.61 16.39 -9.72
C GLY A 60 33.62 16.31 -8.20
N THR A 61 32.88 17.21 -7.55
CA THR A 61 32.77 17.25 -6.09
C THR A 61 31.86 16.12 -5.59
N LEU A 62 32.47 15.04 -5.10
CA LEU A 62 31.75 13.88 -4.57
C LEU A 62 31.07 14.23 -3.24
N GLU A 63 29.76 14.01 -3.15
CA GLU A 63 28.94 14.26 -1.96
C GLU A 63 28.68 12.94 -1.20
N ARG A 64 28.45 11.86 -1.95
CA ARG A 64 28.03 10.58 -1.38
C ARG A 64 28.37 9.40 -2.29
N LEU A 65 28.78 8.29 -1.66
CA LEU A 65 28.80 6.95 -2.26
C LEU A 65 27.76 6.10 -1.54
N ALA A 66 26.97 5.33 -2.28
CA ALA A 66 26.02 4.39 -1.70
C ALA A 66 26.00 3.10 -2.52
N VAL A 67 25.94 1.97 -1.85
CA VAL A 67 25.81 0.66 -2.50
C VAL A 67 24.34 0.28 -2.53
N THR A 68 23.83 0.00 -3.73
CA THR A 68 22.46 -0.46 -3.91
C THR A 68 22.29 -1.89 -3.40
N PRO A 69 21.05 -2.37 -3.13
CA PRO A 69 20.81 -3.77 -2.77
C PRO A 69 21.30 -4.80 -3.81
N VAL A 70 21.62 -4.34 -5.01
CA VAL A 70 22.13 -5.16 -6.12
C VAL A 70 23.66 -5.13 -6.21
N GLY A 71 24.34 -4.44 -5.28
CA GLY A 71 25.80 -4.32 -5.24
C GLY A 71 26.38 -3.24 -6.14
N THR A 72 25.55 -2.51 -6.91
CA THR A 72 26.03 -1.38 -7.72
C THR A 72 26.38 -0.20 -6.83
N ILE A 73 27.62 0.29 -6.96
CA ILE A 73 28.10 1.50 -6.30
C ILE A 73 27.56 2.71 -7.06
N VAL A 74 26.94 3.63 -6.34
CA VAL A 74 26.36 4.84 -6.91
C VAL A 74 26.99 6.06 -6.27
N ALA A 75 27.61 6.88 -7.10
CA ALA A 75 28.18 8.16 -6.73
C ALA A 75 27.19 9.30 -6.98
N GLN A 76 27.09 10.20 -6.01
CA GLN A 76 26.36 11.46 -6.12
C GLN A 76 27.36 12.60 -6.03
N PHE A 77 27.31 13.48 -7.03
CA PHE A 77 28.18 14.64 -7.15
C PHE A 77 27.39 15.91 -6.91
N ALA A 78 27.96 16.84 -6.15
CA ALA A 78 27.43 18.17 -5.95
C ALA A 78 27.71 19.08 -7.16
N ALA A 79 28.88 18.93 -7.80
CA ALA A 79 29.31 19.73 -8.94
C ALA A 79 30.13 18.90 -9.95
N PRO A 80 29.68 18.76 -11.23
CA PRO A 80 28.34 19.07 -11.70
C PRO A 80 27.32 18.17 -10.98
N ARG A 81 26.13 18.69 -10.69
CA ARG A 81 25.11 17.95 -9.93
C ARG A 81 24.60 16.77 -10.73
N ARG A 82 25.04 15.56 -10.39
CA ARG A 82 24.66 14.33 -11.09
C ARG A 82 24.76 13.11 -10.18
N ARG A 83 24.11 12.05 -10.61
CA ARG A 83 24.16 10.74 -9.96
C ARG A 83 24.57 9.71 -11.02
N ALA A 84 25.57 8.90 -10.73
CA ALA A 84 26.12 7.92 -11.68
C ALA A 84 26.45 6.61 -10.98
N ALA A 85 26.29 5.50 -11.69
CA ALA A 85 26.81 4.21 -11.28
C ALA A 85 28.32 4.18 -11.55
N VAL A 86 29.09 3.62 -10.62
CA VAL A 86 30.55 3.53 -10.71
C VAL A 86 30.92 2.10 -11.05
N ASP A 87 31.77 1.93 -12.06
CA ASP A 87 32.47 0.67 -12.29
C ASP A 87 33.73 0.65 -11.42
N PRO A 88 33.84 -0.23 -10.41
CA PRO A 88 34.95 -0.22 -9.47
C PRO A 88 36.27 -0.70 -10.06
N THR A 89 36.29 -1.22 -11.29
CA THR A 89 37.52 -1.71 -11.93
C THR A 89 38.30 -0.64 -12.68
N ASP A 90 37.60 0.28 -13.34
CA ASP A 90 38.19 1.37 -14.12
C ASP A 90 37.76 2.78 -13.65
N LEU A 91 36.92 2.84 -12.61
CA LEU A 91 36.33 4.05 -12.04
C LEU A 91 35.44 4.85 -13.01
N SER A 92 35.02 4.24 -14.12
CA SER A 92 34.16 4.88 -15.09
C SER A 92 32.74 5.13 -14.55
N LEU A 93 32.15 6.24 -15.00
CA LEU A 93 30.79 6.63 -14.64
C LEU A 93 29.80 6.20 -15.71
N ARG A 94 28.81 5.40 -15.31
CA ARG A 94 27.68 4.99 -16.16
C ARG A 94 26.38 5.65 -15.66
N PRO A 95 25.40 5.89 -16.53
CA PRO A 95 24.06 6.30 -16.09
C PRO A 95 23.52 5.29 -15.08
N VAL A 96 22.91 5.77 -13.99
CA VAL A 96 22.22 4.88 -13.06
C VAL A 96 21.03 4.30 -13.80
N ALA A 97 21.01 2.97 -13.97
CA ALA A 97 19.87 2.29 -14.57
C ALA A 97 18.60 2.60 -13.77
N GLU A 98 17.65 3.29 -14.41
CA GLU A 98 16.35 3.54 -13.79
C GLU A 98 15.55 2.25 -13.74
N THR A 99 15.01 1.93 -12.57
CA THR A 99 14.07 0.80 -12.45
C THR A 99 12.79 1.17 -13.20
N GLY A 100 12.50 0.43 -14.27
CA GLY A 100 11.29 0.63 -15.06
C GLY A 100 10.03 0.54 -14.20
N ASP A 101 9.00 1.30 -14.59
CA ASP A 101 7.75 1.42 -13.83
C ASP A 101 7.08 0.07 -13.58
N THR A 102 7.21 -0.88 -14.50
CA THR A 102 6.70 -2.25 -14.36
C THR A 102 7.36 -2.99 -13.18
N ILE A 103 8.69 -2.91 -13.05
CA ILE A 103 9.43 -3.59 -11.98
C ILE A 103 9.14 -2.93 -10.62
N ARG A 104 9.04 -1.60 -10.60
CA ARG A 104 8.63 -0.86 -9.40
C ARG A 104 7.24 -1.28 -8.94
N THR A 105 6.29 -1.30 -9.87
CA THR A 105 4.90 -1.72 -9.62
C THR A 105 4.86 -3.18 -9.14
N ALA A 106 5.58 -4.09 -9.81
CA ALA A 106 5.67 -5.48 -9.40
C ALA A 106 6.24 -5.63 -7.99
N THR A 107 7.28 -4.86 -7.65
CA THR A 107 7.91 -4.87 -6.30
C THR A 107 6.92 -4.42 -5.23
N GLU A 108 6.20 -3.33 -5.47
CA GLU A 108 5.22 -2.79 -4.52
C GLU A 108 4.00 -3.71 -4.35
N ILE A 109 3.51 -4.36 -5.43
CA ILE A 109 2.48 -5.39 -5.35
C ILE A 109 3.00 -6.59 -4.56
N HIS A 110 4.20 -7.09 -4.87
CA HIS A 110 4.81 -8.26 -4.21
C HIS A 110 5.06 -8.04 -2.72
N ARG A 111 5.33 -6.80 -2.30
CA ARG A 111 5.64 -6.45 -0.91
C ARG A 111 4.41 -6.04 -0.10
N THR A 112 3.46 -5.34 -0.73
CA THR A 112 2.41 -4.60 -0.02
C THR A 112 1.04 -4.60 -0.71
N LEU A 113 0.87 -5.30 -1.84
CA LEU A 113 -0.36 -5.23 -2.65
C LEU A 113 -0.82 -3.81 -3.01
N MET A 114 0.10 -2.83 -3.04
CA MET A 114 -0.23 -1.41 -3.23
C MET A 114 -1.12 -0.78 -2.16
N ILE A 115 -1.29 -1.44 -1.01
CA ILE A 115 -2.16 -0.98 0.08
C ILE A 115 -1.41 -0.90 1.42
N GLY A 116 -0.08 -0.75 1.34
CA GLY A 116 0.81 -0.56 2.49
C GLY A 116 0.83 -1.75 3.44
N ASP A 117 0.84 -1.47 4.74
CA ASP A 117 1.02 -2.50 5.78
C ASP A 117 -0.15 -3.50 5.85
N ARG A 118 -1.36 -3.08 5.48
CA ARG A 118 -2.51 -3.99 5.38
C ARG A 118 -2.26 -5.07 4.34
N GLY A 119 -1.72 -4.71 3.19
CA GLY A 119 -1.42 -5.67 2.13
C GLY A 119 -0.25 -6.56 2.48
N ARG A 120 0.74 -6.05 3.22
CA ARG A 120 1.82 -6.88 3.78
C ARG A 120 1.29 -7.95 4.73
N LEU A 121 0.35 -7.60 5.61
CA LEU A 121 -0.30 -8.57 6.49
C LEU A 121 -1.12 -9.61 5.70
N ILE A 122 -1.90 -9.17 4.71
CA ILE A 122 -2.67 -10.06 3.83
C ILE A 122 -1.75 -11.05 3.11
N LEU A 123 -0.63 -10.57 2.54
CA LEU A 123 0.35 -11.41 1.87
C LEU A 123 1.04 -12.37 2.84
N ALA A 124 1.38 -11.94 4.06
CA ALA A 124 1.94 -12.81 5.09
C ALA A 124 0.97 -13.96 5.45
N LEU A 125 -0.30 -13.63 5.67
CA LEU A 125 -1.35 -14.62 5.94
C LEU A 125 -1.59 -15.56 4.76
N ALA A 126 -1.62 -15.02 3.53
CA ALA A 126 -1.75 -15.82 2.31
C ALA A 126 -0.54 -16.75 2.11
N THR A 127 0.67 -16.30 2.46
CA THR A 127 1.90 -17.10 2.41
C THR A 127 1.86 -18.22 3.44
N CYS A 128 1.41 -17.95 4.68
CA CYS A 128 1.17 -18.98 5.69
C CYS A 128 0.13 -20.01 5.23
N ALA A 129 -0.98 -19.56 4.62
CA ALA A 129 -1.98 -20.45 4.03
C ALA A 129 -1.39 -21.27 2.87
N GLY A 130 -0.51 -20.69 2.05
CA GLY A 130 0.24 -21.38 1.01
C GLY A 130 1.16 -22.47 1.55
N LEU A 131 1.87 -22.22 2.66
CA LEU A 131 2.68 -23.23 3.34
C LEU A 131 1.82 -24.40 3.88
N LEU A 132 0.65 -24.10 4.45
CA LEU A 132 -0.32 -25.12 4.87
C LEU A 132 -0.86 -25.91 3.66
N LEU A 133 -1.11 -25.25 2.53
CA LEU A 133 -1.52 -25.90 1.28
C LEU A 133 -0.43 -26.85 0.77
N ALA A 134 0.84 -26.45 0.81
CA ALA A 134 1.96 -27.31 0.45
C ALA A 134 2.05 -28.55 1.35
N ALA A 135 1.97 -28.36 2.68
CA ALA A 135 2.01 -29.46 3.64
C ALA A 135 0.83 -30.43 3.47
N THR A 136 -0.40 -29.91 3.34
CA THR A 136 -1.60 -30.73 3.12
C THR A 136 -1.59 -31.42 1.75
N GLY A 137 -1.03 -30.79 0.72
CA GLY A 137 -0.84 -31.37 -0.60
C GLY A 137 0.12 -32.56 -0.58
N LEU A 138 1.29 -32.40 0.04
CA LEU A 138 2.29 -33.45 0.21
C LEU A 138 1.74 -34.63 1.03
N ALA A 139 1.03 -34.37 2.12
CA ALA A 139 0.40 -35.41 2.93
C ALA A 139 -0.61 -36.26 2.14
N ARG A 140 -1.33 -35.65 1.18
CA ARG A 140 -2.26 -36.36 0.30
C ARG A 140 -1.56 -37.22 -0.75
N ILE A 141 -0.42 -36.74 -1.28
CA ILE A 141 0.42 -37.51 -2.19
C ILE A 141 0.98 -38.74 -1.47
N TRP A 142 1.47 -38.56 -0.23
CA TRP A 142 2.03 -39.63 0.59
C TRP A 142 1.00 -40.71 0.97
N ARG A 143 -0.26 -40.32 1.24
CA ARG A 143 -1.38 -41.25 1.49
C ARG A 143 -1.87 -42.01 0.26
N GLY A 144 -1.22 -41.85 -0.90
CA GLY A 144 -1.55 -42.62 -2.10
C GLY A 144 -2.90 -42.29 -2.74
N GLU A 145 -3.49 -41.11 -2.46
CA GLU A 145 -4.75 -40.69 -3.08
C GLU A 145 -4.56 -40.47 -4.59
N ARG A 146 -4.71 -41.55 -5.39
CA ARG A 146 -4.52 -41.59 -6.84
C ARG A 146 -5.87 -41.61 -7.55
N GLY A 147 -6.23 -40.51 -8.20
CA GLY A 147 -7.41 -40.44 -9.06
C GLY A 147 -7.76 -39.02 -9.52
N GLY A 148 -8.20 -38.87 -10.78
CA GLY A 148 -8.64 -37.62 -11.36
C GLY A 148 -8.09 -37.33 -12.77
N GLY A 149 -8.78 -36.45 -13.51
CA GLY A 149 -8.41 -36.05 -14.88
C GLY A 149 -7.04 -35.37 -14.99
N ALA A 150 -6.62 -35.06 -16.23
CA ALA A 150 -5.30 -34.50 -16.56
C ALA A 150 -4.87 -33.32 -15.67
N LEU A 151 -5.78 -32.38 -15.40
CA LEU A 151 -5.54 -31.20 -14.55
C LEU A 151 -5.09 -31.55 -13.12
N ARG A 152 -5.66 -32.61 -12.52
CA ARG A 152 -5.31 -33.06 -11.15
C ARG A 152 -3.99 -33.82 -11.11
N ARG A 153 -3.57 -34.42 -12.22
CA ARG A 153 -2.24 -35.04 -12.35
C ARG A 153 -1.17 -33.96 -12.43
N LEU A 154 -1.39 -32.93 -13.25
CA LEU A 154 -0.50 -31.77 -13.36
C LEU A 154 -0.34 -31.05 -12.01
N HIS A 155 -1.44 -30.75 -11.32
CA HIS A 155 -1.41 -30.09 -10.01
C HIS A 155 -0.59 -30.88 -8.97
N ARG A 156 -0.63 -32.23 -8.99
CA ARG A 156 0.20 -33.05 -8.10
C ARG A 156 1.67 -33.06 -8.49
N GLY A 157 1.97 -33.19 -9.78
CA GLY A 157 3.35 -33.21 -10.28
C GLY A 157 4.07 -31.92 -9.90
N LEU A 158 3.47 -30.77 -10.25
CA LEU A 158 4.01 -29.45 -9.91
C LEU A 158 4.15 -29.25 -8.40
N GLY A 159 3.15 -29.67 -7.63
CA GLY A 159 3.17 -29.57 -6.17
C GLY A 159 4.29 -30.37 -5.51
N LEU A 160 4.67 -31.52 -6.06
CA LEU A 160 5.78 -32.33 -5.54
C LEU A 160 7.14 -31.73 -5.92
N THR A 161 7.32 -31.36 -7.19
CA THR A 161 8.61 -30.87 -7.71
C THR A 161 9.01 -29.53 -7.09
N PHE A 162 8.06 -28.61 -6.88
CA PHE A 162 8.36 -27.23 -6.45
C PHE A 162 8.05 -26.95 -4.98
N ALA A 163 7.66 -27.96 -4.19
CA ALA A 163 7.37 -27.77 -2.76
C ALA A 163 8.54 -27.17 -1.98
N LEU A 164 9.75 -27.74 -2.13
CA LEU A 164 10.93 -27.29 -1.37
C LEU A 164 11.35 -25.86 -1.77
N PRO A 165 11.55 -25.53 -3.06
CA PRO A 165 11.81 -24.14 -3.48
C PRO A 165 10.75 -23.15 -3.00
N PHE A 166 9.47 -23.53 -3.05
CA PHE A 166 8.39 -22.70 -2.55
C PHE A 166 8.50 -22.47 -1.04
N VAL A 167 8.71 -23.51 -0.24
CA VAL A 167 8.84 -23.39 1.22
C VAL A 167 9.98 -22.46 1.61
N VAL A 168 11.14 -22.60 0.96
CA VAL A 168 12.32 -21.75 1.22
C VAL A 168 12.04 -20.29 0.84
N SER A 169 11.45 -20.05 -0.34
CA SER A 169 11.09 -18.70 -0.81
C SER A 169 10.02 -18.05 0.10
N ALA A 170 8.99 -18.82 0.48
CA ALA A 170 7.92 -18.37 1.36
C ALA A 170 8.41 -18.07 2.78
N ALA A 171 9.30 -18.90 3.34
CA ALA A 171 9.89 -18.66 4.67
C ALA A 171 10.73 -17.38 4.70
N THR A 172 11.55 -17.16 3.67
CA THR A 172 12.38 -15.95 3.56
C THR A 172 11.53 -14.70 3.35
N GLY A 173 10.50 -14.77 2.50
CA GLY A 173 9.53 -13.68 2.31
C GLY A 173 8.75 -13.35 3.59
N LEU A 174 8.32 -14.37 4.35
CA LEU A 174 7.65 -14.18 5.64
C LEU A 174 8.59 -13.54 6.67
N GLY A 175 9.86 -13.97 6.72
CA GLY A 175 10.88 -13.35 7.56
C GLY A 175 11.07 -11.86 7.28
N LEU A 176 11.12 -11.47 6.00
CA LEU A 176 11.19 -10.05 5.59
C LEU A 176 9.91 -9.28 5.94
N ALA A 177 8.74 -9.91 5.80
CA ALA A 177 7.47 -9.29 6.20
C ALA A 177 7.43 -9.04 7.71
N VAL A 178 7.80 -10.02 8.53
CA VAL A 178 7.90 -9.91 10.00
C VAL A 178 8.89 -8.83 10.40
N ALA A 179 10.09 -8.82 9.81
CA ALA A 179 11.11 -7.80 10.04
C ALA A 179 10.63 -6.37 9.75
N THR A 180 9.62 -6.20 8.89
CA THR A 180 9.04 -4.88 8.60
C THR A 180 7.84 -4.55 9.48
N ILE A 181 7.07 -5.54 9.93
CA ILE A 181 5.84 -5.34 10.72
C ILE A 181 6.18 -5.09 12.20
N PHE A 182 7.20 -5.77 12.71
CA PHE A 182 7.64 -5.59 14.09
C PHE A 182 8.77 -4.57 14.12
N PRO A 183 8.74 -3.58 15.03
CA PRO A 183 9.78 -2.57 15.18
C PRO A 183 11.01 -3.16 15.88
N LEU A 184 11.56 -4.22 15.30
CA LEU A 184 12.88 -4.70 15.65
C LEU A 184 13.84 -3.62 15.13
N GLN A 185 14.69 -3.07 16.01
CA GLN A 185 15.77 -2.15 15.62
C GLN A 185 16.84 -2.91 14.83
N ILE A 186 16.50 -3.36 13.62
CA ILE A 186 17.33 -4.23 12.80
C ILE A 186 18.58 -3.47 12.33
N ASP A 187 18.43 -2.21 11.94
CA ASP A 187 19.53 -1.40 11.39
C ASP A 187 20.57 -0.95 12.43
N GLY A 188 20.24 -1.01 13.73
CA GLY A 188 21.05 -0.47 14.83
C GLY A 188 20.89 1.03 15.06
N ILE A 189 21.49 1.52 16.14
CA ILE A 189 21.48 2.94 16.52
C ILE A 189 22.73 3.61 15.96
N ARG A 190 22.58 4.68 15.18
CA ARG A 190 23.71 5.47 14.69
C ARG A 190 24.41 6.19 15.84
N PRO A 191 25.75 6.35 15.82
CA PRO A 191 26.44 7.11 16.83
C PRO A 191 26.01 8.57 16.75
N ALA A 192 25.96 9.24 17.91
CA ALA A 192 25.74 10.67 17.97
C ALA A 192 26.81 11.41 17.15
N PHE A 193 26.45 12.56 16.59
CA PHE A 193 27.41 13.42 15.92
C PHE A 193 28.46 13.90 16.94
N PRO A 194 29.77 13.84 16.62
CA PRO A 194 30.82 14.31 17.51
C PRO A 194 30.64 15.78 17.90
N ALA A 195 30.95 16.14 19.14
CA ALA A 195 30.80 17.53 19.62
C ALA A 195 31.71 18.51 18.88
N ALA A 196 32.88 18.05 18.45
CA ALA A 196 33.84 18.75 17.61
C ALA A 196 34.75 17.74 16.88
N PHE A 197 35.32 18.16 15.75
CA PHE A 197 36.42 17.46 15.08
C PHE A 197 37.75 18.14 15.40
N ALA A 198 38.88 17.49 15.08
CA ALA A 198 40.19 18.11 15.26
C ALA A 198 40.32 19.41 14.44
N GLU A 199 41.02 20.40 15.00
CA GLU A 199 41.32 21.65 14.31
C GLU A 199 42.48 21.45 13.33
N GLY A 200 42.37 22.03 12.14
CA GLY A 200 43.42 21.99 11.12
C GLY A 200 42.89 21.78 9.70
N ASP A 201 43.82 21.60 8.77
CA ASP A 201 43.49 21.33 7.37
C ASP A 201 42.99 19.89 7.18
N ARG A 202 41.99 19.72 6.33
CA ARG A 202 41.43 18.40 6.03
C ARG A 202 42.41 17.56 5.23
N LEU A 203 42.51 16.29 5.59
CA LEU A 203 43.25 15.31 4.81
C LEU A 203 42.56 15.09 3.45
N PRO A 204 43.33 14.89 2.36
CA PRO A 204 42.78 14.35 1.14
C PRO A 204 42.06 13.03 1.43
N VAL A 205 40.90 12.79 0.80
CA VAL A 205 40.06 11.60 1.09
C VAL A 205 40.81 10.27 0.97
N GLY A 206 41.81 10.20 0.08
CA GLY A 206 42.68 9.02 -0.10
C GLY A 206 43.65 8.77 1.06
N ALA A 207 43.95 9.78 1.88
CA ALA A 207 44.84 9.70 3.03
C ALA A 207 44.09 9.45 4.36
N VAL A 208 42.76 9.39 4.33
CA VAL A 208 41.93 9.15 5.53
C VAL A 208 42.05 7.68 5.96
N ALA A 209 42.84 7.42 6.99
CA ALA A 209 43.18 6.06 7.45
C ALA A 209 41.94 5.20 7.78
N ALA A 210 40.91 5.79 8.40
CA ALA A 210 39.68 5.07 8.72
C ALA A 210 38.93 4.60 7.47
N LEU A 211 38.98 5.36 6.36
CA LEU A 211 38.40 4.95 5.08
C LEU A 211 39.28 3.95 4.34
N ALA A 212 40.60 4.06 4.45
CA ALA A 212 41.56 3.13 3.85
C ALA A 212 41.45 1.72 4.48
N SER A 213 41.05 1.65 5.77
CA SER A 213 40.86 0.38 6.49
C SER A 213 39.62 -0.42 6.06
N VAL A 214 38.76 0.13 5.20
CA VAL A 214 37.48 -0.48 4.83
C VAL A 214 37.51 -0.87 3.35
N ALA A 215 37.27 -2.15 3.07
CA ALA A 215 37.13 -2.65 1.72
C ALA A 215 35.81 -2.15 1.11
N VAL A 216 35.82 -1.85 -0.20
CA VAL A 216 34.61 -1.44 -0.93
C VAL A 216 33.50 -2.50 -0.84
N GLY A 217 33.85 -3.78 -0.68
CA GLY A 217 32.88 -4.87 -0.50
C GLY A 217 32.04 -4.76 0.78
N ASP A 218 32.54 -4.07 1.80
CA ASP A 218 31.86 -3.87 3.09
C ASP A 218 31.14 -2.51 3.17
N LEU A 219 31.29 -1.66 2.17
CA LEU A 219 30.67 -0.34 2.10
C LEU A 219 29.16 -0.47 1.84
N GLU A 220 28.34 0.17 2.69
CA GLU A 220 26.92 0.41 2.39
C GLU A 220 26.68 1.87 1.99
N GLU A 221 27.30 2.81 2.71
CA GLU A 221 27.14 4.25 2.49
C GLU A 221 28.37 5.01 3.00
N LEU A 222 28.84 5.97 2.21
CA LEU A 222 29.79 7.00 2.62
C LEU A 222 29.19 8.37 2.28
N VAL A 223 29.12 9.26 3.25
CA VAL A 223 28.81 10.68 3.05
C VAL A 223 30.09 11.46 3.31
N LEU A 224 30.44 12.33 2.36
CA LEU A 224 31.62 13.18 2.46
C LEU A 224 31.25 14.51 3.13
N PRO A 225 32.17 15.13 3.88
CA PRO A 225 31.93 16.40 4.51
C PRO A 225 31.72 17.49 3.45
N ARG A 226 30.82 18.42 3.76
CA ARG A 226 30.57 19.61 2.96
C ARG A 226 31.79 20.52 2.90
N ALA A 227 32.07 21.05 1.71
CA ALA A 227 33.18 21.97 1.50
C ALA A 227 32.96 23.34 2.17
N ASP A 228 31.71 23.74 2.36
CA ASP A 228 31.28 25.02 2.94
C ASP A 228 31.09 24.99 4.46
N ASP A 229 31.20 23.82 5.10
CA ASP A 229 31.06 23.66 6.55
C ASP A 229 32.32 23.03 7.12
N ALA A 230 33.14 23.80 7.82
CA ALA A 230 34.39 23.34 8.42
C ALA A 230 34.20 22.27 9.51
N ASN A 231 33.02 22.24 10.15
CA ASN A 231 32.69 21.32 11.24
C ASN A 231 32.01 20.03 10.77
N ASP A 232 31.86 19.82 9.46
CA ASP A 232 31.27 18.60 8.92
C ASP A 232 32.30 17.47 8.83
N GLY A 233 31.84 16.23 8.97
CA GLY A 233 32.68 15.04 9.00
C GLY A 233 32.22 13.95 8.04
N TYR A 234 33.05 12.93 7.86
CA TYR A 234 32.68 11.76 7.06
C TYR A 234 31.71 10.89 7.85
N PHE A 235 30.61 10.46 7.23
CA PHE A 235 29.76 9.41 7.78
C PHE A 235 29.91 8.12 6.98
N LEU A 236 30.32 7.05 7.66
CA LEU A 236 30.51 5.74 7.07
C LEU A 236 29.49 4.74 7.66
N ALA A 237 28.80 4.02 6.79
CA ALA A 237 28.02 2.85 7.15
C ALA A 237 28.58 1.62 6.43
N THR A 238 28.86 0.58 7.21
CA THR A 238 29.25 -0.75 6.73
C THR A 238 28.22 -1.79 7.15
N ALA A 239 28.43 -3.04 6.73
CA ALA A 239 27.56 -4.16 7.12
C ALA A 239 27.52 -4.42 8.64
N ASP A 240 28.55 -3.99 9.37
CA ASP A 240 28.80 -4.31 10.78
C ASP A 240 28.82 -3.10 11.71
N ARG A 241 29.06 -1.87 11.21
CA ARG A 241 29.14 -0.67 12.05
C ARG A 241 28.67 0.60 11.34
N PHE A 242 28.37 1.61 12.15
CA PHE A 242 28.29 3.01 11.76
C PHE A 242 29.47 3.76 12.36
N ALA A 243 30.05 4.71 11.63
CA ALA A 243 31.15 5.53 12.11
C ALA A 243 31.09 6.97 11.59
N TRP A 244 31.33 7.93 12.48
CA TRP A 244 31.78 9.28 12.13
C TRP A 244 33.30 9.28 12.09
N ILE A 245 33.86 9.80 11.00
CA ILE A 245 35.30 9.88 10.77
C ILE A 245 35.69 11.36 10.67
N ASP A 246 36.72 11.70 11.42
CA ASP A 246 37.27 13.04 11.49
C ASP A 246 38.06 13.36 10.21
N PRO A 247 37.72 14.44 9.49
CA PRO A 247 38.38 14.78 8.23
C PRO A 247 39.79 15.34 8.40
N VAL A 248 40.20 15.75 9.60
CA VAL A 248 41.52 16.32 9.89
C VAL A 248 42.45 15.24 10.46
N SER A 249 42.01 14.49 11.47
CA SER A 249 42.85 13.42 12.05
C SER A 249 42.84 12.12 11.22
N GLY A 250 41.81 11.93 10.38
CA GLY A 250 41.62 10.72 9.57
C GLY A 250 41.18 9.49 10.38
N GLY A 251 40.94 9.66 11.68
CA GLY A 251 40.53 8.62 12.62
C GLY A 251 39.01 8.54 12.82
N VAL A 252 38.56 7.48 13.49
CA VAL A 252 37.14 7.33 13.87
C VAL A 252 36.85 8.21 15.08
N ALA A 253 35.96 9.18 14.90
CA ALA A 253 35.52 10.11 15.95
C ALA A 253 34.42 9.53 16.84
N ALA A 254 33.49 8.76 16.26
CA ALA A 254 32.46 8.03 16.99
C ALA A 254 32.01 6.81 16.19
N ALA A 255 31.72 5.70 16.85
CA ALA A 255 31.22 4.50 16.18
C ALA A 255 30.18 3.76 17.02
N SER A 256 29.32 3.01 16.34
CA SER A 256 28.43 2.04 16.97
C SER A 256 28.35 0.77 16.14
N GLU A 257 28.25 -0.37 16.80
CA GLU A 257 28.06 -1.66 16.14
C GLU A 257 26.61 -1.82 15.67
N ARG A 258 26.45 -2.50 14.53
CA ARG A 258 25.13 -2.87 14.01
C ARG A 258 24.74 -4.25 14.57
N PRO A 259 23.47 -4.42 14.97
CA PRO A 259 22.98 -5.70 15.45
C PRO A 259 23.24 -6.82 14.43
N VAL A 260 23.51 -8.03 14.93
CA VAL A 260 23.62 -9.23 14.08
C VAL A 260 22.38 -9.42 13.21
N MET A 261 21.22 -8.97 13.69
CA MET A 261 19.96 -8.98 12.95
C MET A 261 20.01 -8.16 11.65
N HIS A 262 20.78 -7.06 11.58
CA HIS A 262 21.01 -6.31 10.34
C HIS A 262 21.61 -7.20 9.26
N ARG A 263 22.71 -7.88 9.61
CA ARG A 263 23.43 -8.77 8.71
C ARG A 263 22.56 -9.93 8.25
N LEU A 264 21.80 -10.51 9.18
CA LEU A 264 20.87 -11.59 8.86
C LEU A 264 19.75 -11.10 7.93
N ALA A 265 19.13 -9.95 8.21
CA ALA A 265 18.07 -9.39 7.38
C ALA A 265 18.58 -9.03 5.97
N ALA A 266 19.76 -8.42 5.88
CA ALA A 266 20.41 -8.09 4.62
C ALA A 266 20.78 -9.36 3.82
N ALA A 267 21.21 -10.43 4.48
CA ALA A 267 21.49 -11.72 3.85
C ALA A 267 20.21 -12.40 3.35
N VAL A 268 19.15 -12.43 4.18
CA VAL A 268 17.84 -12.98 3.81
C VAL A 268 17.25 -12.21 2.64
N LEU A 269 17.36 -10.88 2.61
CA LEU A 269 16.88 -10.05 1.51
C LEU A 269 17.63 -10.35 0.20
N ARG A 270 18.96 -10.44 0.24
CA ARG A 270 19.79 -10.80 -0.91
C ARG A 270 19.43 -12.20 -1.45
N PHE A 271 19.20 -13.14 -0.54
CA PHE A 271 18.82 -14.51 -0.86
C PHE A 271 17.41 -14.59 -1.45
N HIS A 272 16.40 -13.99 -0.81
CA HIS A 272 15.02 -14.00 -1.25
C HIS A 272 14.85 -13.34 -2.62
N ALA A 273 15.54 -12.21 -2.85
CA ALA A 273 15.51 -11.52 -4.13
C ALA A 273 16.29 -12.25 -5.24
N GLY A 274 16.99 -13.35 -4.93
CA GLY A 274 17.83 -14.07 -5.89
C GLY A 274 19.01 -13.26 -6.43
N ARG A 275 19.36 -12.13 -5.79
CA ARG A 275 20.32 -11.16 -6.32
C ARG A 275 21.78 -11.58 -6.13
N SER A 276 22.06 -12.55 -5.26
CA SER A 276 23.42 -13.06 -4.99
C SER A 276 23.80 -14.32 -5.78
N MET A 277 22.84 -15.07 -6.34
CA MET A 277 23.08 -16.35 -7.03
C MET A 277 22.10 -16.54 -8.19
N THR A 278 22.61 -16.55 -9.43
CA THR A 278 21.79 -16.70 -10.65
C THR A 278 20.96 -17.99 -10.65
N ALA A 279 21.56 -19.10 -10.21
CA ALA A 279 20.87 -20.38 -10.07
C ALA A 279 19.64 -20.28 -9.13
N LEU A 280 19.77 -19.51 -8.04
CA LEU A 280 18.68 -19.32 -7.08
C LEU A 280 17.54 -18.48 -7.66
N ALA A 281 17.86 -17.42 -8.41
CA ALA A 281 16.86 -16.62 -9.12
C ALA A 281 16.06 -17.46 -10.12
N VAL A 282 16.72 -18.36 -10.87
CA VAL A 282 16.05 -19.30 -11.78
C VAL A 282 15.14 -20.26 -11.00
N ILE A 283 15.64 -20.86 -9.92
CA ILE A 283 14.87 -21.81 -9.10
C ILE A 283 13.62 -21.14 -8.52
N PHE A 284 13.74 -19.94 -7.95
CA PHE A 284 12.60 -19.21 -7.40
C PHE A 284 11.65 -18.69 -8.47
N GLY A 285 12.16 -18.27 -9.63
CA GLY A 285 11.33 -17.91 -10.79
C GLY A 285 10.47 -19.08 -11.28
N LEU A 286 11.07 -20.26 -11.45
CA LEU A 286 10.34 -21.47 -11.85
C LEU A 286 9.34 -21.92 -10.77
N ALA A 287 9.72 -21.83 -9.49
CA ALA A 287 8.82 -22.14 -8.38
C ALA A 287 7.63 -21.17 -8.34
N ALA A 288 7.85 -19.88 -8.53
CA ALA A 288 6.81 -18.87 -8.59
C ALA A 288 5.84 -19.15 -9.76
N ALA A 289 6.36 -19.46 -10.96
CA ALA A 289 5.52 -19.83 -12.10
C ALA A 289 4.68 -21.09 -11.81
N ALA A 290 5.28 -22.11 -11.18
CA ALA A 290 4.58 -23.32 -10.78
C ALA A 290 3.48 -23.03 -9.73
N VAL A 291 3.74 -22.16 -8.75
CA VAL A 291 2.74 -21.72 -7.76
C VAL A 291 1.60 -20.96 -8.42
N GLY A 292 1.87 -20.11 -9.42
CA GLY A 292 0.84 -19.44 -10.20
C GLY A 292 -0.08 -20.45 -10.91
N LEU A 293 0.49 -21.45 -11.56
CA LEU A 293 -0.25 -22.55 -12.18
C LEU A 293 -1.04 -23.38 -11.14
N LEU A 294 -0.45 -23.69 -9.98
CA LEU A 294 -1.12 -24.39 -8.89
C LEU A 294 -2.30 -23.59 -8.35
N GLY A 295 -2.15 -22.27 -8.20
CA GLY A 295 -3.21 -21.36 -7.78
C GLY A 295 -4.36 -21.29 -8.79
N LEU A 296 -4.05 -21.14 -10.08
CA LEU A 296 -5.05 -21.12 -11.16
C LEU A 296 -5.78 -22.47 -11.29
N THR A 297 -5.06 -23.59 -11.25
CA THR A 297 -5.68 -24.93 -11.30
C THR A 297 -6.49 -25.23 -10.04
N GLY A 298 -6.07 -24.75 -8.87
CA GLY A 298 -6.81 -24.84 -7.60
C GLY A 298 -8.11 -24.00 -7.63
N LEU A 299 -8.05 -22.77 -8.14
CA LEU A 299 -9.21 -21.91 -8.35
C LEU A 299 -10.15 -22.45 -9.42
N ALA A 300 -9.66 -23.06 -10.50
CA ALA A 300 -10.53 -23.71 -11.48
C ALA A 300 -11.28 -24.89 -10.85
N VAL A 301 -10.60 -25.73 -10.07
CA VAL A 301 -11.21 -26.87 -9.37
C VAL A 301 -12.22 -26.41 -8.30
N GLY A 302 -11.92 -25.33 -7.57
CA GLY A 302 -12.80 -24.77 -6.52
C GLY A 302 -13.92 -23.88 -7.03
N GLY A 303 -13.68 -23.10 -8.08
CA GLY A 303 -14.63 -22.23 -8.78
C GLY A 303 -15.71 -23.03 -9.49
N ILE A 304 -15.38 -24.19 -10.06
CA ILE A 304 -16.37 -25.15 -10.55
C ILE A 304 -17.28 -25.61 -9.39
N ALA A 305 -16.71 -25.94 -8.22
CA ALA A 305 -17.50 -26.37 -7.06
C ALA A 305 -18.39 -25.26 -6.45
N ILE A 306 -17.97 -23.99 -6.53
CA ILE A 306 -18.69 -22.82 -5.98
C ILE A 306 -19.71 -22.25 -6.98
N ALA A 307 -19.40 -22.18 -8.27
CA ALA A 307 -20.31 -21.71 -9.33
C ALA A 307 -21.55 -22.61 -9.45
N ILE A 308 -21.36 -23.91 -9.27
CA ILE A 308 -22.42 -24.93 -9.16
C ILE A 308 -23.36 -24.68 -7.95
N ARG A 309 -22.87 -24.02 -6.90
CA ARG A 309 -23.64 -23.66 -5.70
C ARG A 309 -24.32 -22.30 -5.78
N ARG A 310 -23.76 -21.31 -6.50
CA ARG A 310 -24.26 -19.92 -6.55
C ARG A 310 -25.24 -19.63 -7.70
N ARG A 311 -25.23 -20.40 -8.80
CA ARG A 311 -26.23 -20.29 -9.88
C ARG A 311 -27.43 -21.19 -9.63
N ARG A 312 -28.19 -20.96 -8.57
CA ARG A 312 -29.48 -21.64 -8.41
C ARG A 312 -30.58 -20.62 -8.18
N PRO A 313 -31.53 -20.49 -9.11
CA PRO A 313 -32.73 -19.72 -8.82
C PRO A 313 -33.54 -20.56 -7.82
N VAL A 314 -33.77 -20.01 -6.63
CA VAL A 314 -34.91 -20.45 -5.82
C VAL A 314 -36.12 -19.77 -6.47
N VAL A 315 -36.67 -20.38 -7.52
CA VAL A 315 -38.04 -20.05 -7.94
C VAL A 315 -38.95 -20.82 -7.00
N SER A 316 -39.14 -20.29 -5.79
CA SER A 316 -40.21 -20.72 -4.89
C SER A 316 -41.29 -19.66 -4.99
N GLY A 317 -42.26 -19.89 -5.87
CA GLY A 317 -43.39 -18.99 -6.06
C GLY A 317 -44.58 -19.61 -6.79
N ALA A 318 -44.43 -20.79 -7.39
CA ALA A 318 -45.47 -21.39 -8.23
C ALA A 318 -46.02 -22.74 -7.75
N ALA A 319 -45.45 -23.40 -6.72
CA ALA A 319 -45.91 -24.74 -6.28
C ALA A 319 -47.43 -24.87 -6.04
N ALA A 320 -48.10 -23.82 -5.55
CA ALA A 320 -49.56 -23.83 -5.35
C ALA A 320 -50.38 -23.72 -6.66
N LYS A 321 -49.75 -23.28 -7.74
CA LYS A 321 -50.38 -23.03 -9.05
C LYS A 321 -49.88 -23.97 -10.16
N ALA A 322 -48.77 -24.66 -9.94
CA ALA A 322 -48.15 -25.56 -10.89
C ALA A 322 -48.98 -26.83 -11.11
N ASP A 323 -49.09 -27.27 -12.35
CA ASP A 323 -49.66 -28.56 -12.73
C ASP A 323 -48.60 -29.68 -12.70
N THR A 324 -47.32 -29.30 -12.82
CA THR A 324 -46.17 -30.21 -12.94
C THR A 324 -45.08 -29.83 -11.96
N ILE A 325 -44.70 -30.76 -11.08
CA ILE A 325 -43.62 -30.56 -10.12
C ILE A 325 -42.39 -31.35 -10.56
N ILE A 326 -41.23 -30.71 -10.62
CA ILE A 326 -39.94 -31.37 -10.91
C ILE A 326 -39.05 -31.30 -9.68
N LEU A 327 -38.71 -32.46 -9.10
CA LEU A 327 -37.80 -32.58 -7.96
C LEU A 327 -36.43 -33.12 -8.37
N VAL A 328 -35.37 -32.44 -7.95
CA VAL A 328 -34.00 -32.74 -8.38
C VAL A 328 -33.09 -33.18 -7.23
N GLY A 329 -32.54 -34.39 -7.37
CA GLY A 329 -31.46 -34.94 -6.57
C GLY A 329 -30.14 -34.82 -7.33
N SER A 330 -29.23 -33.94 -6.90
CA SER A 330 -28.01 -33.68 -7.66
C SER A 330 -26.76 -33.56 -6.82
N GLN A 331 -25.79 -34.42 -7.09
CA GLN A 331 -24.45 -34.32 -6.53
C GLN A 331 -23.57 -33.46 -7.43
N GLY A 332 -23.12 -32.32 -6.91
CA GLY A 332 -22.36 -31.35 -7.70
C GLY A 332 -23.16 -30.72 -8.85
N GLY A 333 -24.50 -30.66 -8.75
CA GLY A 333 -25.37 -29.82 -9.59
C GLY A 333 -25.59 -30.21 -11.05
N THR A 334 -24.91 -31.22 -11.57
CA THR A 334 -25.00 -31.63 -12.98
C THR A 334 -26.40 -32.09 -13.42
N THR A 335 -27.19 -32.69 -12.53
CA THR A 335 -28.58 -33.10 -12.78
C THR A 335 -29.51 -31.91 -13.01
N TRP A 336 -29.19 -30.74 -12.45
CA TRP A 336 -30.02 -29.54 -12.58
C TRP A 336 -30.08 -29.04 -14.02
N GLY A 337 -28.98 -29.11 -14.76
CA GLY A 337 -28.98 -28.70 -16.17
C GLY A 337 -29.91 -29.55 -17.05
N PHE A 338 -30.13 -30.82 -16.70
CA PHE A 338 -31.13 -31.66 -17.35
C PHE A 338 -32.54 -31.22 -16.93
N ALA A 339 -32.79 -31.04 -15.64
CA ALA A 339 -34.08 -30.64 -15.12
C ALA A 339 -34.55 -29.26 -15.64
N GLU A 340 -33.65 -28.29 -15.80
CA GLU A 340 -33.95 -26.98 -16.39
C GLU A 340 -34.35 -27.08 -17.86
N ARG A 341 -33.66 -27.93 -18.64
CA ARG A 341 -34.02 -28.18 -20.05
C ARG A 341 -35.37 -28.89 -20.16
N LEU A 342 -35.66 -29.83 -19.28
CA LEU A 342 -36.97 -30.47 -19.22
C LEU A 342 -38.06 -29.45 -18.87
N ALA A 343 -37.83 -28.62 -17.85
CA ALA A 343 -38.77 -27.57 -17.44
C ALA A 343 -39.09 -26.62 -18.60
N ALA A 344 -38.07 -26.17 -19.35
CA ALA A 344 -38.27 -25.33 -20.52
C ALA A 344 -39.16 -26.00 -21.58
N ARG A 345 -38.94 -27.28 -21.88
CA ARG A 345 -39.74 -28.04 -22.87
C ARG A 345 -41.19 -28.25 -22.42
N LEU A 346 -41.43 -28.44 -21.12
CA LEU A 346 -42.78 -28.55 -20.56
C LEU A 346 -43.51 -27.20 -20.55
N ILE A 347 -42.81 -26.12 -20.25
CA ILE A 347 -43.36 -24.75 -20.34
C ILE A 347 -43.71 -24.41 -21.79
N GLU A 348 -42.84 -24.76 -22.75
CA GLU A 348 -43.14 -24.64 -24.20
C GLU A 348 -44.37 -25.45 -24.62
N ALA A 349 -44.60 -26.60 -23.99
CA ALA A 349 -45.78 -27.43 -24.22
C ALA A 349 -47.05 -26.92 -23.51
N GLY A 350 -46.95 -25.84 -22.72
CA GLY A 350 -48.07 -25.19 -22.04
C GLY A 350 -48.28 -25.56 -20.57
N HIS A 351 -47.35 -26.32 -19.96
CA HIS A 351 -47.43 -26.69 -18.55
C HIS A 351 -46.94 -25.59 -17.61
N LEU A 352 -47.52 -25.52 -16.41
CA LEU A 352 -47.05 -24.66 -15.32
C LEU A 352 -46.13 -25.47 -14.41
N VAL A 353 -44.82 -25.27 -14.58
CA VAL A 353 -43.80 -26.10 -13.93
C VAL A 353 -43.23 -25.42 -12.67
N ASP A 354 -43.17 -26.16 -11.57
CA ASP A 354 -42.38 -25.82 -10.37
C ASP A 354 -41.15 -26.72 -10.29
N LEU A 355 -39.95 -26.13 -10.18
CA LEU A 355 -38.68 -26.85 -10.17
C LEU A 355 -37.98 -26.65 -8.82
N ALA A 356 -37.78 -27.74 -8.07
CA ALA A 356 -37.24 -27.68 -6.71
C ALA A 356 -36.24 -28.81 -6.41
N ALA A 357 -35.47 -28.66 -5.33
CA ALA A 357 -34.62 -29.73 -4.81
C ALA A 357 -35.50 -30.78 -4.13
N MET A 358 -35.13 -32.06 -4.17
CA MET A 358 -35.88 -33.12 -3.49
C MET A 358 -36.06 -32.86 -1.99
N ASN A 359 -35.06 -32.28 -1.31
CA ASN A 359 -35.17 -31.90 0.10
C ASN A 359 -36.18 -30.76 0.37
N ASN A 360 -36.60 -30.03 -0.66
CA ASN A 360 -37.60 -28.95 -0.58
C ASN A 360 -39.01 -29.45 -0.91
N LEU A 361 -39.27 -30.75 -0.76
CA LEU A 361 -40.62 -31.33 -0.86
C LEU A 361 -41.59 -30.55 0.04
N ALA A 362 -42.68 -30.05 -0.57
CA ALA A 362 -43.77 -29.38 0.12
C ALA A 362 -44.70 -30.42 0.77
N SER A 363 -45.48 -29.99 1.77
CA SER A 363 -46.47 -30.87 2.42
C SER A 363 -47.66 -31.21 1.52
N GLU A 364 -47.98 -30.33 0.57
CA GLU A 364 -49.11 -30.50 -0.36
C GLU A 364 -48.87 -29.73 -1.66
N TYR A 365 -49.43 -30.25 -2.76
CA TYR A 365 -49.43 -29.61 -4.09
C TYR A 365 -50.86 -29.54 -4.67
N PRO A 366 -51.64 -28.48 -4.35
CA PRO A 366 -53.09 -28.45 -4.60
C PRO A 366 -53.55 -28.58 -6.05
N LYS A 367 -52.71 -28.16 -7.02
CA LYS A 367 -53.04 -28.17 -8.46
C LYS A 367 -52.18 -29.12 -9.28
N ALA A 368 -51.23 -29.79 -8.66
CA ALA A 368 -50.29 -30.63 -9.37
C ALA A 368 -50.94 -31.95 -9.79
N GLN A 369 -50.88 -32.25 -11.08
CA GLN A 369 -51.34 -33.51 -11.64
C GLN A 369 -50.21 -34.54 -11.71
N GLN A 370 -48.97 -34.09 -11.75
CA GLN A 370 -47.81 -34.97 -11.92
C GLN A 370 -46.54 -34.51 -11.21
N LEU A 371 -45.74 -35.51 -10.80
CA LEU A 371 -44.45 -35.37 -10.15
C LEU A 371 -43.34 -36.03 -10.98
N ILE A 372 -42.32 -35.26 -11.35
CA ILE A 372 -41.18 -35.76 -12.11
C ILE A 372 -39.94 -35.67 -11.25
N VAL A 373 -39.24 -36.79 -11.05
CA VAL A 373 -38.03 -36.84 -10.22
C VAL A 373 -36.80 -37.13 -11.07
N LEU A 374 -35.80 -36.26 -11.00
CA LEU A 374 -34.50 -36.46 -11.64
C LEU A 374 -33.46 -36.58 -10.54
N THR A 375 -32.87 -37.76 -10.34
CA THR A 375 -31.92 -37.98 -9.25
C THR A 375 -30.65 -38.71 -9.66
N ALA A 376 -29.51 -38.22 -9.18
CA ALA A 376 -28.22 -38.91 -9.27
C ALA A 376 -28.01 -39.83 -8.06
N THR A 377 -27.36 -40.97 -8.27
CA THR A 377 -26.92 -41.84 -7.16
C THR A 377 -25.46 -41.57 -6.80
N HIS A 378 -25.12 -41.50 -5.50
CA HIS A 378 -23.75 -41.28 -5.04
C HIS A 378 -23.09 -42.55 -4.49
N GLY A 379 -21.77 -42.69 -4.72
CA GLY A 379 -20.96 -43.76 -4.14
C GLY A 379 -21.49 -45.16 -4.46
N ILE A 380 -21.87 -45.90 -3.42
CA ILE A 380 -22.36 -47.29 -3.49
C ILE A 380 -23.89 -47.42 -3.58
N GLY A 381 -24.63 -46.32 -3.74
CA GLY A 381 -26.11 -46.32 -3.71
C GLY A 381 -26.75 -45.22 -2.85
N GLU A 382 -25.97 -44.26 -2.36
CA GLU A 382 -26.41 -43.25 -1.39
C GLU A 382 -27.15 -42.06 -2.05
N PRO A 383 -28.04 -41.37 -1.31
CA PRO A 383 -28.65 -40.12 -1.77
C PRO A 383 -27.60 -39.02 -2.05
N PRO A 384 -27.85 -38.15 -3.04
CA PRO A 384 -27.09 -36.92 -3.22
C PRO A 384 -27.42 -35.90 -2.12
N ASP A 385 -26.53 -34.92 -1.88
CA ASP A 385 -26.67 -33.91 -0.82
C ASP A 385 -27.99 -33.11 -0.87
N SER A 386 -28.65 -33.06 -2.04
CA SER A 386 -29.94 -32.36 -2.22
C SER A 386 -31.18 -33.26 -2.08
N ALA A 387 -31.01 -34.52 -1.69
CA ALA A 387 -32.08 -35.51 -1.53
C ALA A 387 -31.91 -36.42 -0.30
N ASP A 388 -30.93 -36.16 0.57
CA ASP A 388 -30.61 -36.98 1.76
C ASP A 388 -31.74 -37.04 2.81
N ARG A 389 -32.72 -36.13 2.75
CA ARG A 389 -33.89 -36.10 3.65
C ARG A 389 -35.19 -36.49 2.95
N PHE A 390 -35.16 -36.69 1.64
CA PHE A 390 -36.37 -36.85 0.83
C PHE A 390 -37.19 -38.08 1.24
N LEU A 391 -36.56 -39.25 1.26
CA LEU A 391 -37.26 -40.51 1.58
C LEU A 391 -37.89 -40.49 2.98
N ALA A 392 -37.27 -39.81 3.94
CA ALA A 392 -37.80 -39.67 5.29
C ALA A 392 -39.02 -38.74 5.37
N ARG A 393 -39.11 -37.73 4.47
CA ARG A 393 -40.21 -36.75 4.43
C ARG A 393 -41.36 -37.19 3.52
N LEU A 394 -41.11 -38.10 2.59
CA LEU A 394 -42.09 -38.56 1.61
C LEU A 394 -43.43 -39.04 2.23
N PRO A 395 -43.45 -39.82 3.34
CA PRO A 395 -44.71 -40.28 3.93
C PRO A 395 -45.58 -39.16 4.53
N GLN A 396 -45.03 -37.97 4.71
CA GLN A 396 -45.71 -36.82 5.32
C GLN A 396 -46.28 -35.86 4.28
N ALA A 397 -46.06 -36.11 2.98
CA ALA A 397 -46.47 -35.23 1.89
C ALA A 397 -47.65 -35.82 1.12
N THR A 398 -48.59 -34.96 0.72
CA THR A 398 -49.64 -35.32 -0.24
C THR A 398 -49.11 -35.14 -1.65
N LEU A 399 -48.93 -36.25 -2.38
CA LEU A 399 -48.29 -36.26 -3.69
C LEU A 399 -49.31 -36.21 -4.84
N PRO A 400 -48.89 -35.71 -6.02
CA PRO A 400 -49.68 -35.80 -7.24
C PRO A 400 -50.02 -37.25 -7.63
N PRO A 401 -51.12 -37.50 -8.35
CA PRO A 401 -51.60 -38.84 -8.68
C PRO A 401 -50.71 -39.60 -9.68
N ALA A 402 -49.89 -38.90 -10.45
CA ALA A 402 -49.01 -39.49 -11.47
C ALA A 402 -47.54 -39.10 -11.24
N PHE A 403 -46.59 -39.99 -11.52
CA PHE A 403 -45.17 -39.68 -11.39
C PHE A 403 -44.27 -40.33 -12.44
N ALA A 404 -43.07 -39.79 -12.63
CA ALA A 404 -42.00 -40.39 -13.43
C ALA A 404 -40.64 -40.18 -12.75
N VAL A 405 -39.78 -41.21 -12.75
CA VAL A 405 -38.44 -41.13 -12.16
C VAL A 405 -37.38 -41.37 -13.23
N LEU A 406 -36.37 -40.51 -13.24
CA LEU A 406 -35.18 -40.62 -14.06
C LEU A 406 -33.93 -40.69 -13.18
N GLY A 407 -33.24 -41.83 -13.23
CA GLY A 407 -32.03 -42.08 -12.49
C GLY A 407 -30.77 -41.82 -13.32
N PHE A 408 -29.81 -41.09 -12.75
CA PHE A 408 -28.47 -40.92 -13.32
C PHE A 408 -27.45 -41.72 -12.50
N GLY A 409 -26.69 -42.60 -13.16
CA GLY A 409 -25.70 -43.45 -12.51
C GLY A 409 -24.54 -43.86 -13.40
N ASP A 410 -23.58 -44.58 -12.81
CA ASP A 410 -22.49 -45.24 -13.53
C ASP A 410 -22.62 -46.76 -13.35
N ARG A 411 -22.54 -47.52 -14.46
CA ARG A 411 -22.68 -48.99 -14.45
C ARG A 411 -21.48 -49.67 -13.79
N GLU A 412 -20.38 -48.95 -13.63
CA GLU A 412 -19.20 -49.40 -12.88
C GLU A 412 -19.38 -49.29 -11.35
N ALA A 413 -20.46 -48.66 -10.87
CA ALA A 413 -20.79 -48.59 -9.45
C ALA A 413 -21.50 -49.88 -8.96
N LYS A 414 -21.29 -50.24 -7.69
CA LYS A 414 -21.84 -51.47 -7.07
C LYS A 414 -23.39 -51.54 -7.12
N ALA A 415 -24.07 -50.40 -7.14
CA ALA A 415 -25.52 -50.29 -7.32
C ALA A 415 -25.84 -49.21 -8.37
N PHE A 416 -26.05 -49.62 -9.63
CA PHE A 416 -26.34 -48.71 -10.73
C PHE A 416 -27.71 -48.06 -10.55
N CYS A 417 -27.75 -46.74 -10.31
CA CYS A 417 -28.97 -45.97 -10.04
C CYS A 417 -29.74 -46.37 -8.77
N GLY A 418 -29.09 -47.01 -7.79
CA GLY A 418 -29.77 -47.57 -6.61
C GLY A 418 -30.60 -46.58 -5.79
N PHE A 419 -30.21 -45.30 -5.71
CA PHE A 419 -31.04 -44.29 -5.03
C PHE A 419 -32.30 -43.92 -5.83
N ALA A 420 -32.22 -43.92 -7.17
CA ALA A 420 -33.39 -43.71 -8.01
C ALA A 420 -34.37 -44.89 -7.91
N GLU A 421 -33.85 -46.11 -7.81
CA GLU A 421 -34.65 -47.33 -7.56
C GLU A 421 -35.38 -47.25 -6.20
N ALA A 422 -34.69 -46.79 -5.15
CA ALA A 422 -35.31 -46.58 -3.84
C ALA A 422 -36.42 -45.50 -3.87
N VAL A 423 -36.22 -44.44 -4.65
CA VAL A 423 -37.21 -43.35 -4.82
C VAL A 423 -38.43 -43.84 -5.61
N ASP A 424 -38.22 -44.57 -6.70
CA ASP A 424 -39.30 -45.14 -7.51
C ASP A 424 -40.16 -46.11 -6.68
N ALA A 425 -39.53 -47.02 -5.95
CA ALA A 425 -40.22 -47.95 -5.05
C ALA A 425 -41.01 -47.22 -3.94
N ALA A 426 -40.42 -46.15 -3.37
CA ALA A 426 -41.10 -45.36 -2.34
C ALA A 426 -42.30 -44.59 -2.88
N LEU A 427 -42.24 -44.07 -4.12
CA LEU A 427 -43.36 -43.40 -4.78
C LEU A 427 -44.49 -44.38 -5.13
N LEU A 428 -44.16 -45.57 -5.64
CA LEU A 428 -45.15 -46.64 -5.87
C LEU A 428 -45.91 -47.01 -4.59
N ALA A 429 -45.21 -47.08 -3.46
CA ALA A 429 -45.81 -47.40 -2.16
C ALA A 429 -46.82 -46.35 -1.66
N THR A 430 -46.79 -45.12 -2.19
CA THR A 430 -47.78 -44.07 -1.86
C THR A 430 -49.10 -44.22 -2.60
N GLY A 431 -49.20 -45.12 -3.59
CA GLY A 431 -50.38 -45.29 -4.44
C GLY A 431 -50.42 -44.38 -5.68
N ALA A 432 -49.39 -43.55 -5.90
CA ALA A 432 -49.24 -42.77 -7.13
C ALA A 432 -48.98 -43.70 -8.33
N LYS A 433 -49.47 -43.32 -9.51
CA LYS A 433 -49.35 -44.13 -10.73
C LYS A 433 -48.12 -43.73 -11.55
N PRO A 434 -47.25 -44.68 -11.95
CA PRO A 434 -46.11 -44.37 -12.81
C PRO A 434 -46.58 -44.04 -14.23
N MET A 435 -46.13 -42.91 -14.77
CA MET A 435 -46.38 -42.49 -16.16
C MET A 435 -45.44 -43.17 -17.14
N LEU A 436 -44.23 -43.46 -16.68
CA LEU A 436 -43.17 -44.17 -17.40
C LEU A 436 -42.51 -45.13 -16.43
N SER A 437 -41.95 -46.23 -16.95
CA SER A 437 -41.05 -47.06 -16.16
C SER A 437 -39.79 -46.28 -15.77
N LEU A 438 -39.23 -46.59 -14.60
CA LEU A 438 -37.95 -46.03 -14.15
C LEU A 438 -36.88 -46.19 -15.23
N GLU A 439 -36.35 -45.06 -15.69
CA GLU A 439 -35.29 -45.03 -16.69
C GLU A 439 -33.93 -44.80 -16.01
N ARG A 440 -32.92 -45.55 -16.43
CA ARG A 440 -31.58 -45.54 -15.81
C ARG A 440 -30.54 -45.09 -16.83
N ILE A 441 -30.16 -43.81 -16.77
CA ILE A 441 -29.20 -43.20 -17.68
C ILE A 441 -27.78 -43.48 -17.20
N HIS A 442 -26.99 -44.16 -18.04
CA HIS A 442 -25.57 -44.37 -17.83
C HIS A 442 -24.77 -43.14 -18.26
N ARG A 443 -23.84 -42.68 -17.41
CA ARG A 443 -22.85 -41.61 -17.72
C ARG A 443 -23.42 -40.33 -18.34
N ARG A 444 -24.67 -39.98 -18.00
CA ARG A 444 -25.36 -38.78 -18.51
C ARG A 444 -25.46 -38.74 -20.04
N SER A 445 -25.75 -39.89 -20.66
CA SER A 445 -26.06 -40.00 -22.09
C SER A 445 -27.16 -39.01 -22.49
N GLU A 446 -26.80 -38.01 -23.32
CA GLU A 446 -27.75 -37.01 -23.84
C GLU A 446 -28.77 -37.65 -24.80
N THR A 447 -28.38 -38.70 -25.52
CA THR A 447 -29.26 -39.44 -26.42
C THR A 447 -30.38 -40.15 -25.66
N ASP A 448 -30.04 -40.86 -24.59
CA ASP A 448 -31.03 -41.57 -23.77
C ASP A 448 -31.94 -40.60 -23.02
N TYR A 449 -31.36 -39.46 -22.57
CA TYR A 449 -32.12 -38.36 -22.00
C TYR A 449 -33.14 -37.79 -22.99
N ALA A 450 -32.72 -37.45 -24.21
CA ALA A 450 -33.62 -36.91 -25.23
C ALA A 450 -34.75 -37.90 -25.58
N ALA A 451 -34.43 -39.18 -25.75
CA ALA A 451 -35.43 -40.22 -26.01
C ALA A 451 -36.43 -40.39 -24.85
N TRP A 452 -35.98 -40.25 -23.61
CA TRP A 452 -36.86 -40.27 -22.44
C TRP A 452 -37.76 -39.03 -22.38
N VAL A 453 -37.23 -37.83 -22.67
CA VAL A 453 -38.01 -36.58 -22.70
C VAL A 453 -39.12 -36.64 -23.74
N GLU A 454 -38.85 -37.17 -24.94
CA GLU A 454 -39.89 -37.31 -25.98
C GLU A 454 -40.98 -38.33 -25.57
N ARG A 455 -40.62 -39.44 -24.92
CA ARG A 455 -41.61 -40.39 -24.35
C ARG A 455 -42.46 -39.75 -23.25
N LEU A 456 -41.84 -38.92 -22.42
CA LEU A 456 -42.54 -38.18 -21.37
C LEU A 456 -43.52 -37.17 -21.98
N LEU A 457 -43.09 -36.37 -22.94
CA LEU A 457 -43.97 -35.42 -23.64
C LEU A 457 -45.10 -36.14 -24.39
N ALA A 458 -44.84 -37.30 -25.00
CA ALA A 458 -45.88 -38.11 -25.62
C ALA A 458 -46.90 -38.64 -24.59
N ALA A 459 -46.44 -39.11 -23.43
CA ALA A 459 -47.31 -39.54 -22.33
C ALA A 459 -48.16 -38.39 -21.76
N LEU A 460 -47.71 -37.15 -21.94
CA LEU A 460 -48.43 -35.91 -21.60
C LEU A 460 -49.34 -35.38 -22.72
N GLY A 461 -49.34 -36.01 -23.89
CA GLY A 461 -50.17 -35.61 -25.04
C GLY A 461 -49.50 -34.62 -26.01
N HIS A 462 -48.18 -34.41 -25.93
CA HIS A 462 -47.43 -33.39 -26.68
C HIS A 462 -46.42 -33.96 -27.70
N GLY A 463 -46.86 -34.87 -28.59
CA GLY A 463 -46.02 -35.41 -29.67
C GLY A 463 -45.66 -34.34 -30.73
N ARG A 464 -44.38 -34.26 -31.14
CA ARG A 464 -43.84 -33.19 -32.01
C ARG A 464 -44.25 -33.34 -33.49
N GLN A 465 -44.96 -32.32 -34.02
CA GLN A 465 -44.80 -31.82 -35.39
C GLN A 465 -44.18 -30.40 -35.30
N ALA A 466 -43.29 -30.08 -36.26
CA ALA A 466 -42.75 -28.74 -36.62
C ALA A 466 -41.45 -28.21 -35.94
N SER A 467 -40.40 -28.18 -36.79
CA SER A 467 -39.60 -27.02 -37.24
C SER A 467 -39.11 -25.96 -36.24
N LEU A 468 -37.78 -25.79 -36.16
CA LEU A 468 -37.10 -24.65 -35.50
C LEU A 468 -37.15 -23.39 -36.39
N PRO A 469 -37.38 -22.18 -35.83
CA PRO A 469 -37.14 -20.93 -36.55
C PRO A 469 -35.69 -20.47 -36.42
N THR A 470 -35.09 -20.19 -37.57
CA THR A 470 -33.81 -19.50 -37.75
C THR A 470 -34.08 -18.01 -37.87
N ASP A 471 -33.70 -17.20 -36.88
CA ASP A 471 -33.21 -15.85 -37.19
C ASP A 471 -32.32 -15.30 -36.09
N ALA A 472 -31.11 -14.86 -36.49
CA ALA A 472 -30.01 -14.42 -35.65
C ALA A 472 -29.61 -12.98 -36.01
N SER A 473 -30.59 -12.10 -36.26
CA SER A 473 -30.34 -10.79 -36.90
C SER A 473 -30.72 -9.55 -36.07
N THR A 474 -30.94 -9.65 -34.76
CA THR A 474 -31.22 -8.45 -33.91
C THR A 474 -30.34 -8.34 -32.66
N ALA A 475 -29.01 -8.32 -32.85
CA ALA A 475 -28.10 -7.78 -31.84
C ALA A 475 -27.70 -6.34 -32.21
N ARG A 476 -28.21 -5.35 -31.45
CA ARG A 476 -27.84 -3.94 -31.58
C ARG A 476 -26.33 -3.76 -31.33
N GLN A 477 -25.61 -3.17 -32.27
CA GLN A 477 -24.21 -2.76 -32.12
C GLN A 477 -24.09 -1.63 -31.08
N TRP A 478 -23.22 -1.81 -30.09
CA TRP A 478 -22.72 -0.74 -29.24
C TRP A 478 -21.57 -0.01 -29.96
N PRO A 479 -21.49 1.34 -29.90
CA PRO A 479 -20.35 2.05 -30.46
C PRO A 479 -19.07 1.67 -29.72
N ALA A 480 -18.01 1.41 -30.49
CA ALA A 480 -16.68 1.13 -29.96
C ALA A 480 -16.13 2.36 -29.19
N PRO A 481 -15.41 2.16 -28.07
CA PRO A 481 -14.82 3.27 -27.33
C PRO A 481 -13.70 3.91 -28.15
N VAL A 482 -13.76 5.23 -28.29
CA VAL A 482 -12.68 6.04 -28.86
C VAL A 482 -11.46 5.96 -27.95
N VAL A 483 -10.38 5.34 -28.44
CA VAL A 483 -9.09 5.32 -27.75
C VAL A 483 -8.48 6.73 -27.85
N ARG A 484 -8.64 7.54 -26.79
CA ARG A 484 -7.83 8.76 -26.60
C ARG A 484 -6.45 8.33 -26.12
N GLY A 485 -5.38 8.85 -26.73
CA GLY A 485 -4.00 8.51 -26.36
C GLY A 485 -3.73 8.67 -24.87
N SER A 486 -2.94 7.76 -24.29
CA SER A 486 -2.62 7.77 -22.86
C SER A 486 -1.99 9.11 -22.47
N PRO A 487 -2.56 9.85 -21.49
CA PRO A 487 -1.97 11.10 -21.04
C PRO A 487 -0.57 10.84 -20.46
N THR A 488 0.36 11.74 -20.73
CA THR A 488 1.74 11.71 -20.22
C THR A 488 1.90 12.64 -19.04
N ARG A 489 2.69 12.22 -18.04
CA ARG A 489 3.00 13.05 -16.87
C ARG A 489 3.95 14.18 -17.26
N ARG A 490 3.59 15.41 -16.93
CA ARG A 490 4.43 16.61 -17.12
C ARG A 490 4.73 17.24 -15.76
N VAL A 491 5.95 17.76 -15.60
CA VAL A 491 6.40 18.44 -14.37
C VAL A 491 6.93 19.82 -14.74
N LEU A 492 6.27 20.86 -14.22
CA LEU A 492 6.79 22.23 -14.22
C LEU A 492 7.53 22.46 -12.92
N SER A 493 8.59 23.25 -12.94
CA SER A 493 9.33 23.57 -11.72
C SER A 493 10.18 24.82 -11.87
N GLY A 494 10.51 25.44 -10.74
CA GLY A 494 11.40 26.59 -10.66
C GLY A 494 11.80 26.88 -9.22
N THR A 495 12.51 27.97 -9.00
CA THR A 495 12.90 28.43 -7.66
C THR A 495 11.82 29.31 -7.05
N ALA A 496 11.67 29.25 -5.72
CA ALA A 496 10.78 30.12 -4.94
C ALA A 496 11.19 30.08 -3.47
N MET A 497 11.21 31.24 -2.80
CA MET A 497 11.30 31.37 -1.34
C MET A 497 12.50 30.63 -0.74
N GLY A 498 13.67 30.71 -1.40
CA GLY A 498 14.88 29.99 -0.99
C GLY A 498 14.82 28.46 -1.15
N SER A 499 13.84 27.96 -1.92
CA SER A 499 13.61 26.55 -2.21
C SER A 499 13.16 26.34 -3.68
N ARG A 500 12.55 25.19 -3.97
CA ARG A 500 12.04 24.80 -5.29
C ARG A 500 10.55 24.50 -5.24
N TRP A 501 9.81 25.00 -6.22
CA TRP A 501 8.42 24.62 -6.46
C TRP A 501 8.33 23.62 -7.63
N SER A 502 7.28 22.81 -7.63
CA SER A 502 6.92 21.95 -8.75
C SER A 502 5.40 21.82 -8.90
N VAL A 503 4.95 21.64 -10.14
CA VAL A 503 3.56 21.34 -10.48
C VAL A 503 3.56 20.10 -11.37
N GLN A 504 2.83 19.06 -10.96
CA GLN A 504 2.68 17.82 -11.73
C GLN A 504 1.29 17.74 -12.35
N LEU A 505 1.23 17.45 -13.65
CA LEU A 505 0.02 17.41 -14.49
C LEU A 505 0.05 16.18 -15.41
N TRP A 506 -1.10 15.84 -15.99
CA TRP A 506 -1.23 14.78 -16.99
C TRP A 506 -1.89 15.31 -18.26
N LEU A 507 -1.21 15.20 -19.41
CA LEU A 507 -1.65 15.83 -20.67
C LEU A 507 -1.32 14.96 -21.90
N PRO A 508 -2.09 15.05 -23.00
CA PRO A 508 -1.69 14.49 -24.30
C PRO A 508 -0.29 14.99 -24.73
N GLN A 509 0.38 14.23 -25.61
CA GLN A 509 1.62 14.71 -26.24
C GLN A 509 1.34 16.05 -26.97
N ASP A 510 2.31 16.96 -26.93
CA ASP A 510 2.33 18.27 -27.63
C ASP A 510 1.61 19.47 -27.00
N HIS A 511 1.17 19.41 -25.74
CA HIS A 511 0.66 20.62 -25.07
C HIS A 511 1.80 21.56 -24.61
N ASP A 512 1.77 22.82 -25.07
CA ASP A 512 2.67 23.89 -24.62
C ASP A 512 2.24 24.41 -23.24
N LEU A 513 3.20 24.49 -22.32
CA LEU A 513 3.01 24.94 -20.94
C LEU A 513 3.86 26.17 -20.60
N SER A 514 4.45 26.82 -21.61
CA SER A 514 5.36 27.95 -21.43
C SER A 514 4.65 29.15 -20.80
N ASP A 515 3.44 29.50 -21.29
CA ASP A 515 2.61 30.55 -20.70
C ASP A 515 2.26 30.27 -19.23
N LEU A 516 1.78 29.05 -18.93
CA LEU A 516 1.45 28.66 -17.56
C LEU A 516 2.68 28.75 -16.65
N THR A 517 3.84 28.28 -17.12
CA THR A 517 5.10 28.34 -16.35
C THR A 517 5.50 29.79 -16.06
N ALA A 518 5.37 30.68 -17.04
CA ALA A 518 5.64 32.10 -16.87
C ALA A 518 4.67 32.75 -15.87
N ARG A 519 3.37 32.43 -15.95
CA ARG A 519 2.34 32.92 -15.02
C ARG A 519 2.58 32.44 -13.58
N LEU A 520 2.95 31.18 -13.39
CA LEU A 520 3.30 30.62 -12.07
C LEU A 520 4.53 31.32 -11.48
N SER A 521 5.58 31.49 -12.28
CA SER A 521 6.81 32.20 -11.86
C SER A 521 6.53 33.66 -11.50
N ALA A 522 5.75 34.37 -12.32
CA ALA A 522 5.34 35.75 -12.04
C ALA A 522 4.46 35.86 -10.79
N ARG A 523 3.62 34.86 -10.51
CA ARG A 523 2.82 34.82 -9.28
C ARG A 523 3.71 34.70 -8.05
N ILE A 524 4.69 33.80 -8.06
CA ILE A 524 5.67 33.63 -6.99
C ILE A 524 6.41 34.93 -6.73
N ALA A 525 6.93 35.58 -7.78
CA ALA A 525 7.63 36.85 -7.65
C ALA A 525 6.78 37.91 -6.93
N ARG A 526 5.49 38.03 -7.26
CA ARG A 526 4.55 38.93 -6.57
C ARG A 526 4.31 38.55 -5.10
N ILE A 527 4.29 37.25 -4.79
CA ILE A 527 4.20 36.81 -3.39
C ILE A 527 5.48 37.20 -2.64
N GLU A 528 6.65 37.03 -3.25
CA GLU A 528 7.93 37.40 -2.61
C GLU A 528 8.08 38.90 -2.39
N THR A 529 7.60 39.74 -3.32
CA THR A 529 7.55 41.21 -3.09
C THR A 529 6.61 41.59 -1.94
N SER A 530 5.64 40.75 -1.61
CA SER A 530 4.72 41.02 -0.50
C SER A 530 5.25 40.46 0.83
N LEU A 531 5.71 39.21 0.83
CA LEU A 531 5.90 38.42 2.06
C LEU A 531 7.36 38.19 2.46
N SER A 532 8.34 38.49 1.59
CA SER A 532 9.74 38.11 1.84
C SER A 532 10.42 39.08 2.79
N ARG A 533 10.94 38.58 3.91
CA ARG A 533 11.84 39.34 4.80
C ARG A 533 13.26 39.52 4.24
N PHE A 534 13.61 38.77 3.20
CA PHE A 534 14.93 38.81 2.56
C PHE A 534 15.03 39.91 1.49
N ARG A 535 13.92 40.60 1.23
CA ARG A 535 13.79 41.66 0.25
C ARG A 535 13.55 42.99 0.96
N GLY A 536 14.51 43.91 0.88
CA GLY A 536 14.39 45.21 1.56
C GLY A 536 13.21 46.06 1.08
N ASP A 537 12.73 45.80 -0.14
CA ASP A 537 11.61 46.45 -0.81
C ASP A 537 10.24 45.77 -0.58
N SER A 538 10.15 44.75 0.29
CA SER A 538 8.89 44.03 0.50
C SER A 538 7.89 44.77 1.41
N GLU A 539 6.60 44.43 1.28
CA GLU A 539 5.55 44.97 2.16
C GLU A 539 5.78 44.60 3.63
N VAL A 540 6.26 43.38 3.90
CA VAL A 540 6.68 42.95 5.25
C VAL A 540 7.77 43.88 5.82
N MET A 541 8.80 44.20 5.03
CA MET A 541 9.86 45.11 5.47
C MET A 541 9.38 46.56 5.60
N ALA A 542 8.42 46.99 4.78
CA ALA A 542 7.78 48.29 4.94
C ALA A 542 6.98 48.37 6.25
N PHE A 543 6.21 47.32 6.59
CA PHE A 543 5.47 47.24 7.86
C PHE A 543 6.39 47.21 9.08
N ASP A 544 7.47 46.45 9.03
CA ASP A 544 8.45 46.37 10.11
C ASP A 544 9.08 47.74 10.41
N ARG A 545 9.32 48.56 9.38
CA ARG A 545 9.82 49.94 9.52
C ARG A 545 8.77 50.97 9.94
N ALA A 546 7.49 50.71 9.72
CA ALA A 546 6.42 51.67 10.03
C ALA A 546 6.36 51.97 11.55
N PRO A 547 6.01 53.20 11.97
CA PRO A 547 5.76 53.52 13.38
C PRO A 547 4.55 52.74 13.94
N CYS A 548 4.48 52.63 15.27
CA CYS A 548 3.29 52.12 15.94
C CYS A 548 2.08 53.04 15.68
N ASP A 549 0.88 52.47 15.74
CA ASP A 549 -0.42 53.14 15.60
C ASP A 549 -0.72 53.75 14.23
N VAL A 550 0.16 53.57 13.24
CA VAL A 550 -0.04 54.03 11.86
C VAL A 550 -0.60 52.91 10.99
N TRP A 551 -1.74 53.18 10.33
CA TRP A 551 -2.31 52.27 9.33
C TRP A 551 -1.48 52.28 8.04
N GLN A 552 -1.11 51.08 7.59
CA GLN A 552 -0.42 50.83 6.33
C GLN A 552 -1.36 50.06 5.39
N SER A 553 -1.49 50.51 4.14
CA SER A 553 -2.20 49.74 3.11
C SER A 553 -1.35 48.57 2.64
N VAL A 554 -1.95 47.41 2.43
CA VAL A 554 -1.23 46.18 2.06
C VAL A 554 -1.93 45.42 0.94
N SER A 555 -1.17 44.55 0.27
CA SER A 555 -1.70 43.63 -0.74
C SER A 555 -2.72 42.65 -0.15
N ARG A 556 -3.48 42.01 -1.05
CA ARG A 556 -4.30 40.83 -0.72
C ARG A 556 -3.44 39.74 -0.07
N ASP A 557 -2.22 39.53 -0.54
CA ASP A 557 -1.36 38.45 -0.07
C ASP A 557 -0.99 38.62 1.39
N LEU A 558 -0.50 39.81 1.76
CA LEU A 558 -0.13 40.09 3.14
C LEU A 558 -1.36 40.11 4.06
N ALA A 559 -2.47 40.70 3.62
CA ALA A 559 -3.71 40.72 4.40
C ALA A 559 -4.27 39.32 4.69
N GLU A 560 -4.32 38.43 3.68
CA GLU A 560 -4.82 37.06 3.85
C GLU A 560 -3.88 36.20 4.71
N VAL A 561 -2.57 36.32 4.49
CA VAL A 561 -1.58 35.60 5.29
C VAL A 561 -1.62 36.02 6.76
N LEU A 562 -1.72 37.33 7.03
CA LEU A 562 -1.87 37.82 8.40
C LEU A 562 -3.22 37.43 9.00
N ALA A 563 -4.31 37.44 8.25
CA ALA A 563 -5.61 37.00 8.76
C ALA A 563 -5.55 35.57 9.29
N VAL A 564 -4.98 34.65 8.50
CA VAL A 564 -4.81 33.25 8.89
C VAL A 564 -3.78 33.10 10.01
N GLY A 565 -2.64 33.79 9.92
CA GLY A 565 -1.58 33.69 10.92
C GLY A 565 -2.00 34.18 12.30
N LEU A 566 -2.72 35.31 12.38
CA LEU A 566 -3.23 35.85 13.64
C LEU A 566 -4.37 35.00 14.22
N ASP A 567 -5.22 34.40 13.37
CA ASP A 567 -6.25 33.44 13.83
C ASP A 567 -5.63 32.18 14.43
N ILE A 568 -4.68 31.56 13.73
CA ILE A 568 -3.98 30.36 14.22
C ILE A 568 -3.14 30.72 15.44
N GLY A 569 -2.57 31.92 15.53
CA GLY A 569 -1.91 32.40 16.73
C GLY A 569 -2.84 32.40 17.95
N ARG A 570 -4.07 32.91 17.83
CA ARG A 570 -5.09 32.84 18.89
C ARG A 570 -5.47 31.41 19.22
N ARG A 571 -5.86 30.61 18.21
CA ARG A 571 -6.39 29.25 18.40
C ARG A 571 -5.34 28.25 18.90
N SER A 572 -4.08 28.49 18.57
CA SER A 572 -2.97 27.68 19.06
C SER A 572 -2.51 28.11 20.45
N GLY A 573 -3.11 29.14 21.06
CA GLY A 573 -2.71 29.71 22.36
C GLY A 573 -1.31 30.32 22.32
N GLY A 574 -0.97 31.00 21.22
CA GLY A 574 0.32 31.65 21.01
C GLY A 574 1.47 30.71 20.60
N ALA A 575 1.22 29.43 20.32
CA ALA A 575 2.29 28.52 19.89
C ALA A 575 2.74 28.74 18.44
N PHE A 576 1.88 29.34 17.61
CA PHE A 576 2.26 29.92 16.32
C PHE A 576 2.23 31.43 16.45
N ASP A 577 3.32 32.10 16.11
CA ASP A 577 3.38 33.55 16.17
C ASP A 577 4.19 34.10 14.98
N VAL A 578 3.60 35.05 14.26
CA VAL A 578 4.22 35.70 13.09
C VAL A 578 5.10 36.89 13.47
N GLY A 579 5.12 37.29 14.74
CA GLY A 579 5.83 38.47 15.27
C GLY A 579 7.20 38.16 15.89
N LEU A 580 7.84 37.06 15.47
CA LEU A 580 9.09 36.54 16.04
C LEU A 580 10.35 36.92 15.26
N ALA A 581 10.28 37.89 14.35
CA ALA A 581 11.40 38.14 13.43
C ALA A 581 12.70 38.56 14.14
N ALA A 582 12.61 39.27 15.26
CA ALA A 582 13.75 39.70 16.06
C ALA A 582 14.40 38.52 16.79
N GLU A 583 13.58 37.63 17.34
CA GLU A 583 13.98 36.43 18.06
C GLU A 583 14.62 35.40 17.12
N VAL A 584 14.07 35.23 15.92
CA VAL A 584 14.64 34.41 14.83
C VAL A 584 16.01 34.93 14.44
N ALA A 585 16.17 36.25 14.28
CA ALA A 585 17.46 36.88 13.99
C ALA A 585 18.47 36.70 15.13
N ALA A 586 18.04 36.85 16.39
CA ALA A 586 18.89 36.67 17.58
C ALA A 586 19.40 35.22 17.71
N CYS A 587 18.64 34.24 17.24
CA CYS A 587 19.06 32.82 17.20
C CYS A 587 19.99 32.49 16.02
N GLY A 588 20.40 33.48 15.21
CA GLY A 588 21.28 33.29 14.05
C GLY A 588 20.55 32.79 12.80
N PHE A 589 19.22 32.87 12.75
CA PHE A 589 18.43 32.53 11.58
C PHE A 589 17.97 33.81 10.85
N GLY A 590 18.36 33.97 9.58
CA GLY A 590 18.05 35.14 8.74
C GLY A 590 19.30 35.74 8.09
N SER A 591 19.19 36.29 6.87
CA SER A 591 20.34 36.93 6.21
C SER A 591 20.48 38.39 6.67
N GLY A 592 21.69 38.80 7.05
CA GLY A 592 22.06 40.23 7.13
C GLY A 592 21.73 40.96 8.43
N TRP A 593 21.28 40.28 9.50
CA TRP A 593 21.35 40.84 10.84
C TRP A 593 22.63 40.32 11.52
N SER A 594 23.69 41.11 11.46
CA SER A 594 24.72 41.09 12.48
C SER A 594 24.07 41.51 13.81
N GLY A 595 23.65 40.53 14.62
CA GLY A 595 23.56 40.60 16.09
C GLY A 595 22.97 41.84 16.78
N SER A 596 22.17 42.69 16.14
CA SER A 596 21.64 43.92 16.75
C SER A 596 20.19 43.80 17.23
N GLY A 597 19.59 42.62 17.07
CA GLY A 597 18.27 42.31 17.59
C GLY A 597 18.40 41.90 19.04
N VAL A 598 18.28 42.85 19.96
CA VAL A 598 18.14 42.52 21.38
C VAL A 598 16.82 41.78 21.53
N ALA A 599 16.88 40.50 21.91
CA ALA A 599 15.69 39.74 22.25
C ALA A 599 14.91 40.52 23.31
N ARG A 600 13.60 40.70 23.08
CA ARG A 600 12.77 41.46 24.02
C ARG A 600 12.67 40.70 25.34
N ASP A 601 12.72 41.42 26.46
CA ASP A 601 12.51 40.85 27.80
C ASP A 601 11.14 40.15 27.92
N ARG A 602 10.15 40.60 27.13
CA ARG A 602 8.84 39.97 27.01
C ARG A 602 8.34 39.99 25.56
N ILE A 603 8.01 38.81 25.05
CA ILE A 603 7.36 38.64 23.75
C ILE A 603 5.86 38.78 23.96
N VAL A 604 5.26 39.82 23.37
CA VAL A 604 3.80 39.98 23.28
C VAL A 604 3.37 39.45 21.94
N ALA A 605 2.33 38.61 21.92
CA ALA A 605 1.97 37.87 20.74
C ALA A 605 1.50 38.78 19.59
N ALA A 606 1.82 38.43 18.34
CA ALA A 606 1.42 39.23 17.17
C ALA A 606 -0.10 39.41 17.09
N HIS A 607 -0.87 38.40 17.50
CA HIS A 607 -2.33 38.44 17.48
C HIS A 607 -2.96 39.37 18.53
N GLU A 608 -2.17 39.86 19.50
CA GLU A 608 -2.57 40.87 20.48
C GLU A 608 -2.09 42.27 20.09
N THR A 609 -1.03 42.37 19.28
CA THR A 609 -0.35 43.63 18.96
C THR A 609 -0.59 44.14 17.55
N ILE A 610 -1.05 43.28 16.63
CA ILE A 610 -1.34 43.64 15.24
C ILE A 610 -2.85 43.74 15.04
N GLU A 611 -3.30 44.89 14.56
CA GLU A 611 -4.66 45.07 14.09
C GLU A 611 -4.70 44.97 12.56
N LEU A 612 -5.58 44.11 12.07
CA LEU A 612 -5.84 43.90 10.64
C LEU A 612 -7.28 44.27 10.33
N ASP A 613 -7.47 45.25 9.46
CA ASP A 613 -8.74 45.50 8.79
C ASP A 613 -8.69 44.80 7.43
N ARG A 614 -9.21 43.57 7.41
CA ARG A 614 -9.20 42.70 6.21
C ARG A 614 -10.01 43.29 5.06
N GLY A 615 -11.10 44.00 5.35
CA GLY A 615 -11.97 44.60 4.33
C GLY A 615 -11.30 45.77 3.62
N ALA A 616 -10.67 46.67 4.38
CA ALA A 616 -9.92 47.80 3.84
C ALA A 616 -8.47 47.45 3.43
N ARG A 617 -8.02 46.20 3.68
CA ARG A 617 -6.64 45.72 3.46
C ARG A 617 -5.59 46.68 4.03
N ARG A 618 -5.73 46.96 5.32
CA ARG A 618 -4.78 47.78 6.07
C ARG A 618 -4.39 47.11 7.37
N ILE A 619 -3.15 47.33 7.79
CA ILE A 619 -2.58 46.78 9.02
C ILE A 619 -1.92 47.88 9.84
N ARG A 620 -1.93 47.72 11.16
CA ARG A 620 -1.11 48.53 12.07
C ARG A 620 -0.60 47.69 13.23
N LYS A 621 0.52 48.09 13.81
CA LYS A 621 1.03 47.54 15.07
C LYS A 621 0.81 48.50 16.22
N ARG A 622 0.41 47.97 17.38
CA ARG A 622 0.18 48.68 18.65
C ARG A 622 1.38 48.62 19.60
N ALA A 623 2.36 47.79 19.27
CA ALA A 623 3.61 47.65 19.99
C ALA A 623 4.72 47.31 18.99
N ALA A 624 5.98 47.42 19.43
CA ALA A 624 7.12 47.01 18.63
C ALA A 624 7.03 45.51 18.32
N VAL A 625 6.82 45.17 17.04
CA VAL A 625 6.74 43.81 16.50
C VAL A 625 7.29 43.83 15.08
N SER A 626 7.96 42.75 14.70
CA SER A 626 8.54 42.53 13.38
C SER A 626 8.09 41.17 12.84
N LEU A 627 7.72 41.12 11.57
CA LEU A 627 7.07 39.96 10.97
C LEU A 627 8.04 38.92 10.42
N ASP A 628 7.84 37.67 10.80
CA ASP A 628 8.38 36.48 10.15
C ASP A 628 7.25 35.57 9.68
N LEU A 629 7.15 35.43 8.36
CA LEU A 629 6.10 34.65 7.72
C LEU A 629 6.63 33.29 7.19
N ALA A 630 7.83 32.87 7.57
CA ALA A 630 8.45 31.64 7.06
C ALA A 630 7.62 30.37 7.33
N GLY A 631 6.88 30.32 8.45
CA GLY A 631 6.01 29.20 8.84
C GLY A 631 4.59 29.22 8.26
N ILE A 632 4.30 30.11 7.29
CA ILE A 632 2.95 30.22 6.67
C ILE A 632 2.98 30.64 5.19
N ALA A 633 4.01 31.38 4.75
CA ALA A 633 4.07 31.97 3.42
C ALA A 633 4.19 30.92 2.30
N LYS A 634 4.86 29.79 2.57
CA LYS A 634 5.01 28.70 1.59
C LYS A 634 3.67 28.01 1.34
N GLY A 635 2.90 27.76 2.40
CA GLY A 635 1.53 27.25 2.29
C GLY A 635 0.63 28.17 1.44
N TRP A 636 0.71 29.49 1.62
CA TRP A 636 -0.02 30.46 0.78
C TRP A 636 0.39 30.39 -0.70
N ALA A 637 1.70 30.32 -0.97
CA ALA A 637 2.20 30.19 -2.33
C ALA A 637 1.69 28.92 -3.01
N VAL A 638 1.69 27.78 -2.31
CA VAL A 638 1.17 26.50 -2.83
C VAL A 638 -0.33 26.59 -3.14
N ASP A 639 -1.12 27.24 -2.27
CA ASP A 639 -2.55 27.46 -2.50
C ASP A 639 -2.82 28.32 -3.74
N GLU A 640 -2.08 29.43 -3.90
CA GLU A 640 -2.24 30.33 -5.05
C GLU A 640 -1.74 29.73 -6.37
N LEU A 641 -0.65 28.96 -6.35
CA LEU A 641 -0.20 28.19 -7.51
C LEU A 641 -1.25 27.13 -7.90
N SER A 642 -1.79 26.39 -6.92
CA SER A 642 -2.85 25.42 -7.18
C SER A 642 -4.10 26.07 -7.77
N ARG A 643 -4.46 27.27 -7.32
CA ARG A 643 -5.59 28.03 -7.84
C ARG A 643 -5.36 28.41 -9.31
N LEU A 644 -4.19 28.96 -9.63
CA LEU A 644 -3.84 29.34 -11.01
C LEU A 644 -3.81 28.15 -11.97
N VAL A 645 -3.29 27.00 -11.53
CA VAL A 645 -3.25 25.77 -12.33
C VAL A 645 -4.66 25.25 -12.62
N ALA A 646 -5.54 25.26 -11.61
CA ALA A 646 -6.94 24.87 -11.78
C ALA A 646 -7.69 25.83 -12.72
N GLU A 647 -7.49 27.15 -12.57
CA GLU A 647 -8.06 28.18 -13.44
C GLU A 647 -7.53 28.12 -14.88
N ALA A 648 -6.31 27.62 -15.07
CA ALA A 648 -5.74 27.35 -16.40
C ALA A 648 -6.31 26.09 -17.07
N GLY A 649 -7.31 25.43 -16.47
CA GLY A 649 -7.98 24.26 -17.05
C GLY A 649 -7.36 22.93 -16.64
N PHE A 650 -6.45 22.91 -15.66
CA PHE A 650 -5.82 21.69 -15.17
C PHE A 650 -6.24 21.37 -13.73
N PRO A 651 -7.49 20.92 -13.50
CA PRO A 651 -7.98 20.66 -12.14
C PRO A 651 -7.32 19.43 -11.49
N ALA A 652 -6.78 18.51 -12.27
CA ALA A 652 -6.05 17.32 -11.80
C ALA A 652 -4.54 17.62 -11.77
N HIS A 653 -4.08 18.11 -10.61
CA HIS A 653 -2.69 18.55 -10.45
C HIS A 653 -2.17 18.30 -9.03
N LEU A 654 -0.84 18.28 -8.88
CA LEU A 654 -0.15 18.31 -7.59
C LEU A 654 0.86 19.45 -7.58
N VAL A 655 0.65 20.42 -6.69
CA VAL A 655 1.63 21.48 -6.42
C VAL A 655 2.45 21.10 -5.19
N ALA A 656 3.75 21.33 -5.25
CA ALA A 656 4.65 21.21 -4.10
C ALA A 656 5.62 22.39 -4.07
N LEU A 657 5.89 22.91 -2.88
CA LEU A 657 6.98 23.84 -2.59
C LEU A 657 7.63 23.33 -1.31
N ASP A 658 8.86 22.84 -1.40
CA ASP A 658 9.54 22.16 -0.28
C ASP A 658 8.71 21.03 0.40
N GLY A 659 8.27 21.24 1.64
CA GLY A 659 7.47 20.30 2.44
C GLY A 659 5.97 20.58 2.41
N GLU A 660 5.55 21.60 1.65
CA GLU A 660 4.17 22.06 1.50
C GLU A 660 3.61 21.58 0.17
N LEU A 661 2.50 20.84 0.21
CA LEU A 661 1.87 20.24 -0.96
C LEU A 661 0.36 20.47 -1.00
N ARG A 662 -0.19 20.56 -2.21
CA ARG A 662 -1.62 20.63 -2.47
C ARG A 662 -2.00 19.79 -3.69
N ALA A 663 -2.91 18.85 -3.46
CA ALA A 663 -3.52 18.05 -4.51
C ALA A 663 -4.84 18.69 -4.99
N GLY A 664 -5.01 18.76 -6.30
CA GLY A 664 -6.27 19.09 -6.96
C GLY A 664 -7.24 17.90 -7.01
N ALA A 665 -7.99 17.78 -8.10
CA ALA A 665 -8.78 16.60 -8.42
C ALA A 665 -7.91 15.34 -8.56
N VAL A 666 -8.56 14.17 -8.56
CA VAL A 666 -7.90 12.88 -8.81
C VAL A 666 -7.17 12.87 -10.15
N GLN A 667 -6.18 11.99 -10.27
CA GLN A 667 -5.47 11.76 -11.53
C GLN A 667 -6.44 11.32 -12.64
N PRO A 668 -6.09 11.45 -13.94
CA PRO A 668 -7.01 11.08 -15.03
C PRO A 668 -7.49 9.62 -15.03
N ASP A 669 -6.74 8.73 -14.37
CA ASP A 669 -7.09 7.33 -14.19
C ASP A 669 -7.96 7.05 -12.94
N GLY A 670 -8.39 8.11 -12.24
CA GLY A 670 -9.22 8.06 -11.04
C GLY A 670 -8.44 7.86 -9.73
N ARG A 671 -7.10 7.71 -9.77
CA ARG A 671 -6.29 7.48 -8.55
C ARG A 671 -6.02 8.78 -7.77
N PRO A 672 -5.86 8.69 -6.42
CA PRO A 672 -5.37 9.80 -5.60
C PRO A 672 -3.91 10.15 -5.90
N TRP A 673 -3.44 11.26 -5.35
CA TRP A 673 -2.02 11.65 -5.40
C TRP A 673 -1.27 11.02 -4.22
N ALA A 674 -0.40 10.05 -4.50
CA ALA A 674 0.42 9.40 -3.49
C ALA A 674 1.64 10.26 -3.12
N ILE A 675 1.73 10.70 -1.86
CA ILE A 675 2.81 11.52 -1.32
C ILE A 675 3.62 10.69 -0.33
N GLY A 676 4.94 10.67 -0.49
CA GLY A 676 5.84 10.03 0.47
C GLY A 676 5.99 10.88 1.75
N LEU A 677 5.82 10.25 2.91
CA LEU A 677 6.16 10.83 4.21
C LEU A 677 7.65 10.59 4.47
N GLU A 678 8.40 11.65 4.74
CA GLU A 678 9.85 11.55 4.96
C GLU A 678 10.19 11.00 6.35
N ALA A 679 11.17 10.09 6.40
CA ALA A 679 11.76 9.59 7.63
C ALA A 679 12.60 10.69 8.30
N PRO A 680 12.60 10.78 9.63
CA PRO A 680 13.36 11.78 10.34
C PRO A 680 14.84 11.39 10.45
N ALA A 681 15.53 11.31 9.31
CA ALA A 681 16.94 11.00 9.23
C ALA A 681 17.70 12.26 8.80
N VAL A 682 18.61 12.74 9.65
CA VAL A 682 19.47 13.88 9.33
C VAL A 682 20.32 13.53 8.10
N GLY A 683 20.30 14.41 7.10
CA GLY A 683 21.08 14.25 5.86
C GLY A 683 20.60 13.15 4.89
N ARG A 684 19.47 12.47 5.15
CA ARG A 684 18.99 11.35 4.31
C ARG A 684 17.52 11.53 3.91
N ARG A 685 17.23 11.33 2.62
CA ARG A 685 15.84 11.16 2.14
C ARG A 685 15.46 9.68 2.24
N ALA A 686 14.72 9.31 3.27
CA ALA A 686 14.05 8.01 3.36
C ALA A 686 12.55 8.25 3.51
N VAL A 687 11.72 7.29 3.08
CA VAL A 687 10.25 7.41 3.14
C VAL A 687 9.74 6.42 4.18
N ILE A 688 9.05 6.90 5.21
CA ILE A 688 8.42 6.06 6.26
C ILE A 688 7.10 5.45 5.79
N GLY A 689 6.44 6.07 4.80
CA GLY A 689 5.17 5.60 4.26
C GLY A 689 4.64 6.53 3.19
N HIS A 690 3.43 6.24 2.72
CA HIS A 690 2.74 7.04 1.70
C HIS A 690 1.37 7.47 2.23
N ILE A 691 0.95 8.65 1.83
CA ILE A 691 -0.39 9.19 2.08
C ILE A 691 -1.05 9.54 0.75
N ASP A 692 -2.36 9.32 0.67
CA ASP A 692 -3.15 9.65 -0.51
C ASP A 692 -3.83 11.01 -0.31
N LEU A 693 -3.63 11.92 -1.26
CA LEU A 693 -4.27 13.23 -1.25
C LEU A 693 -5.27 13.37 -2.42
N ILE A 694 -6.46 13.87 -2.09
CA ILE A 694 -7.48 14.29 -3.06
C ILE A 694 -8.06 15.60 -2.55
N LYS A 695 -7.95 16.68 -3.34
CA LYS A 695 -8.49 18.02 -3.01
C LYS A 695 -8.13 18.48 -1.59
N ARG A 696 -6.92 18.13 -1.14
CA ARG A 696 -6.39 18.40 0.21
C ARG A 696 -4.93 18.81 0.12
N SER A 697 -4.49 19.46 1.19
CA SER A 697 -3.13 19.92 1.38
C SER A 697 -2.48 19.20 2.55
N VAL A 698 -1.16 19.06 2.46
CA VAL A 698 -0.31 18.64 3.57
C VAL A 698 0.87 19.60 3.68
N ALA A 699 1.27 19.95 4.89
CA ALA A 699 2.50 20.68 5.16
C ALA A 699 3.26 19.97 6.28
N THR A 700 4.58 19.96 6.22
CA THR A 700 5.41 19.23 7.19
C THR A 700 6.47 20.15 7.80
N SER A 701 6.36 20.38 9.10
CA SER A 701 7.40 21.04 9.90
C SER A 701 8.32 19.98 10.50
N GLY A 702 9.63 20.18 10.38
CA GLY A 702 10.63 19.21 10.84
C GLY A 702 11.96 19.88 11.15
N ASN A 703 12.64 19.37 12.17
CA ASN A 703 13.93 19.90 12.63
C ASN A 703 15.14 19.15 12.03
N ASN A 704 14.92 18.20 11.11
CA ASN A 704 15.98 17.30 10.61
C ASN A 704 16.84 17.89 9.49
N ARG A 705 16.44 19.03 8.91
CA ARG A 705 17.08 19.59 7.71
C ARG A 705 18.09 20.71 7.99
N ARG A 706 18.11 21.27 9.22
CA ARG A 706 19.02 22.35 9.64
C ARG A 706 19.24 22.28 11.16
N PHE A 707 20.19 21.46 11.60
CA PHE A 707 20.77 21.62 12.94
C PHE A 707 21.92 22.60 12.80
N ALA A 708 21.70 23.86 13.17
CA ALA A 708 22.79 24.62 13.76
C ALA A 708 22.98 24.09 15.19
N ALA A 709 24.17 24.29 15.77
CA ALA A 709 24.56 23.82 17.10
C ALA A 709 23.63 24.25 18.28
N ASN A 710 22.62 25.09 18.01
CA ASN A 710 21.79 25.77 19.02
C ASN A 710 20.32 25.30 19.07
N GLY A 711 19.96 24.23 18.34
CA GLY A 711 18.57 23.78 18.18
C GLY A 711 17.97 24.24 16.84
N GLY A 712 16.92 23.56 16.36
CA GLY A 712 16.35 23.82 15.03
C GLY A 712 15.80 25.25 14.83
N HIS A 713 15.39 25.56 13.60
CA HIS A 713 14.88 26.89 13.21
C HIS A 713 13.45 27.21 13.69
N THR A 714 12.78 26.28 14.38
CA THR A 714 11.47 26.52 15.00
C THR A 714 11.67 27.04 16.42
N LEU A 715 11.18 28.24 16.71
CA LEU A 715 11.26 28.86 18.04
C LEU A 715 9.95 28.67 18.81
N ASP A 716 10.07 28.55 20.13
CA ASP A 716 8.95 28.66 21.05
C ASP A 716 8.68 30.15 21.37
N PRO A 717 7.53 30.72 20.96
CA PRO A 717 7.19 32.12 21.20
C PRO A 717 7.15 32.51 22.68
N ALA A 718 6.92 31.57 23.61
CA ALA A 718 6.89 31.85 25.04
C ALA A 718 8.29 32.05 25.63
N THR A 719 9.30 31.40 25.05
CA THR A 719 10.68 31.44 25.57
C THR A 719 11.64 32.21 24.66
N GLY A 720 11.27 32.45 23.40
CA GLY A 720 12.14 33.04 22.38
C GLY A 720 13.30 32.11 21.94
N ARG A 721 13.26 30.82 22.32
CA ARG A 721 14.35 29.86 22.09
C ARG A 721 13.93 28.73 21.16
N SER A 722 14.90 28.11 20.49
CA SER A 722 14.66 26.94 19.63
C SER A 722 14.05 25.77 20.39
N VAL A 723 13.06 25.12 19.77
CA VAL A 723 12.39 23.94 20.31
C VAL A 723 13.36 22.74 20.24
N ALA A 724 13.99 22.41 21.36
CA ALA A 724 14.96 21.32 21.47
C ALA A 724 14.31 19.95 21.75
N ALA A 725 13.19 19.92 22.49
CA ALA A 725 12.48 18.72 22.91
C ALA A 725 11.09 18.65 22.25
N GLY A 726 10.90 17.72 21.31
CA GLY A 726 9.64 17.61 20.55
C GLY A 726 9.67 16.48 19.52
N PRO A 727 8.59 16.31 18.73
CA PRO A 727 8.57 15.36 17.63
C PRO A 727 9.71 15.65 16.63
N ALA A 728 10.10 14.64 15.87
CA ALA A 728 11.08 14.76 14.81
C ALA A 728 10.49 15.53 13.61
N SER A 729 9.22 15.26 13.30
CA SER A 729 8.42 16.02 12.33
C SER A 729 6.94 15.98 12.69
N VAL A 730 6.20 16.97 12.21
CA VAL A 730 4.75 17.03 12.26
C VAL A 730 4.24 17.34 10.86
N SER A 731 3.38 16.48 10.33
CA SER A 731 2.69 16.69 9.05
C SER A 731 1.22 16.98 9.32
N VAL A 732 0.71 18.13 8.87
CA VAL A 732 -0.69 18.55 9.07
C VAL A 732 -1.44 18.48 7.76
N PHE A 733 -2.70 18.02 7.83
CA PHE A 733 -3.61 17.89 6.71
C PHE A 733 -4.75 18.89 6.83
N ALA A 734 -5.02 19.63 5.75
CA ALA A 734 -6.08 20.63 5.73
C ALA A 734 -6.66 20.83 4.32
N SER A 735 -7.75 21.58 4.21
CA SER A 735 -8.33 22.01 2.92
C SER A 735 -7.46 23.03 2.19
N THR A 736 -6.61 23.75 2.92
CA THR A 736 -5.71 24.79 2.41
C THR A 736 -4.32 24.62 3.01
N CYS A 737 -3.31 24.76 2.17
CA CYS A 737 -1.92 24.54 2.52
C CYS A 737 -1.43 25.63 3.50
N ILE A 738 -1.92 26.87 3.39
CA ILE A 738 -1.62 27.95 4.35
C ILE A 738 -2.00 27.57 5.79
N VAL A 739 -3.13 26.89 5.97
CA VAL A 739 -3.60 26.43 7.28
C VAL A 739 -2.75 25.26 7.77
N ALA A 740 -2.43 24.31 6.87
CA ALA A 740 -1.58 23.18 7.21
C ALA A 740 -0.18 23.64 7.67
N ASP A 741 0.44 24.59 6.97
CA ASP A 741 1.80 25.10 7.23
C ASP A 741 1.91 25.75 8.62
N ALA A 742 0.97 26.66 8.93
CA ALA A 742 0.93 27.33 10.22
C ALA A 742 0.65 26.36 11.38
N TRP A 743 -0.30 25.43 11.22
CA TRP A 743 -0.57 24.43 12.25
C TRP A 743 0.57 23.42 12.42
N ALA A 744 1.27 23.03 11.36
CA ALA A 744 2.44 22.15 11.48
C ALA A 744 3.52 22.79 12.36
N THR A 745 3.73 24.10 12.20
CA THR A 745 4.64 24.88 13.04
C THR A 745 4.12 24.98 14.47
N ALA A 746 2.84 25.32 14.67
CA ALA A 746 2.22 25.41 16.00
C ALA A 746 2.35 24.10 16.80
N LEU A 747 2.08 22.97 16.14
CA LEU A 747 2.11 21.65 16.74
C LEU A 747 3.53 21.14 16.99
N MET A 748 4.50 21.55 16.16
CA MET A 748 5.92 21.34 16.43
C MET A 748 6.33 22.06 17.72
N VAL A 749 5.92 23.33 17.89
CA VAL A 749 6.18 24.13 19.10
C VAL A 749 5.54 23.50 20.34
N ARG A 750 4.30 23.03 20.24
CA ARG A 750 3.61 22.34 21.36
C ARG A 750 4.29 21.04 21.81
N GLY A 751 5.17 20.46 21.00
CA GLY A 751 5.98 19.31 21.40
C GLY A 751 5.12 18.12 21.86
N ARG A 752 5.30 17.70 23.12
CA ARG A 752 4.57 16.55 23.71
C ARG A 752 3.06 16.77 23.80
N ASP A 753 2.63 18.02 23.97
CA ASP A 753 1.22 18.37 24.05
C ASP A 753 0.59 18.58 22.67
N GLY A 754 1.38 18.46 21.60
CA GLY A 754 0.94 18.67 20.22
C GLY A 754 -0.25 17.78 19.84
N LEU A 755 -0.28 16.52 20.26
CA LEU A 755 -1.40 15.62 19.94
C LEU A 755 -2.72 16.09 20.58
N ALA A 756 -2.65 16.56 21.84
CA ALA A 756 -3.81 17.09 22.54
C ALA A 756 -4.27 18.42 21.92
N ALA A 757 -3.33 19.31 21.59
CA ALA A 757 -3.61 20.58 20.92
C ALA A 757 -4.25 20.36 19.54
N ALA A 758 -3.76 19.41 18.74
CA ALA A 758 -4.34 19.06 17.44
C ALA A 758 -5.80 18.59 17.58
N ARG A 759 -6.09 17.72 18.56
CA ARG A 759 -7.45 17.25 18.85
C ARG A 759 -8.37 18.39 19.27
N ALA A 760 -7.91 19.25 20.17
CA ALA A 760 -8.69 20.40 20.64
C ALA A 760 -9.00 21.38 19.50
N ALA A 761 -8.06 21.56 18.57
CA ALA A 761 -8.20 22.46 17.43
C ALA A 761 -8.96 21.85 16.23
N GLY A 762 -9.30 20.55 16.28
CA GLY A 762 -9.93 19.83 15.16
C GLY A 762 -9.01 19.65 13.96
N VAL A 763 -7.70 19.54 14.20
CA VAL A 763 -6.66 19.48 13.16
C VAL A 763 -6.20 18.03 12.96
N GLU A 764 -6.26 17.56 11.72
CA GLU A 764 -5.70 16.27 11.32
C GLU A 764 -4.18 16.39 11.21
N ALA A 765 -3.43 15.63 12.02
CA ALA A 765 -1.98 15.70 12.05
C ALA A 765 -1.34 14.33 12.28
N LEU A 766 -0.17 14.14 11.69
CA LEU A 766 0.71 12.99 11.89
C LEU A 766 1.99 13.45 12.58
N PHE A 767 2.31 12.83 13.71
CA PHE A 767 3.51 13.12 14.49
C PHE A 767 4.50 11.98 14.31
N VAL A 768 5.74 12.31 13.98
CA VAL A 768 6.84 11.35 14.01
C VAL A 768 7.68 11.67 15.24
N ALA A 769 7.73 10.73 16.20
CA ALA A 769 8.49 10.91 17.43
C ALA A 769 10.01 10.77 17.18
N ARG A 770 10.81 11.43 18.03
CA ARG A 770 12.23 11.07 18.20
C ARG A 770 12.29 9.96 19.25
N GLU A 771 13.06 8.90 19.00
CA GLU A 771 13.41 8.01 20.10
C GLU A 771 14.18 8.82 21.15
N PRO A 772 13.92 8.63 22.46
CA PRO A 772 14.73 9.25 23.49
C PRO A 772 16.19 8.80 23.32
N LEU A 773 17.15 9.73 23.43
CA LEU A 773 18.53 9.36 23.76
C LEU A 773 18.47 8.43 24.98
N ALA A 774 18.93 7.19 24.82
CA ALA A 774 18.95 6.24 25.92
C ALA A 774 19.81 6.82 27.04
N MET A 775 19.18 7.16 28.17
CA MET A 775 19.91 7.21 29.44
C MET A 775 20.52 5.82 29.67
N PRO A 776 21.79 5.71 30.10
CA PRO A 776 22.37 4.42 30.39
C PRO A 776 21.48 3.68 31.41
N PRO A 777 21.26 2.37 31.25
CA PRO A 777 20.33 1.65 32.09
C PRO A 777 20.80 1.71 33.54
N ALA A 778 20.00 2.33 34.41
CA ALA A 778 20.07 2.07 35.83
C ALA A 778 19.93 0.55 36.01
N THR A 779 20.94 -0.06 36.61
CA THR A 779 21.07 -1.49 36.86
C THR A 779 19.77 -2.06 37.44
N ARG A 780 19.10 -2.92 36.65
CA ARG A 780 17.99 -3.77 37.11
C ARG A 780 18.55 -4.84 38.05
N ALA A 781 18.77 -4.49 39.31
CA ALA A 781 19.09 -5.41 40.38
C ALA A 781 18.44 -4.98 41.71
N ALA A 782 17.17 -4.58 41.69
CA ALA A 782 16.32 -4.53 42.89
C ALA A 782 14.88 -4.13 42.52
N ARG A 783 14.04 -5.12 42.20
CA ARG A 783 12.57 -5.15 42.46
C ARG A 783 11.97 -6.42 41.86
N TRP A 784 12.54 -7.56 42.26
CA TRP A 784 11.89 -8.86 42.20
C TRP A 784 11.95 -9.45 43.61
N LEU A 785 11.22 -8.81 44.53
CA LEU A 785 10.93 -9.29 45.89
C LEU A 785 9.83 -8.37 46.43
N GLY A 786 8.63 -8.92 46.60
CA GLY A 786 7.48 -8.19 47.14
C GLY A 786 6.14 -8.41 46.42
N ALA A 787 5.91 -9.59 45.85
CA ALA A 787 4.55 -10.07 45.58
C ALA A 787 4.28 -11.27 46.48
N GLN A 788 3.87 -11.00 47.72
CA GLN A 788 3.07 -11.90 48.56
C GLN A 788 2.58 -11.15 49.80
N LEU A 789 1.38 -11.51 50.26
CA LEU A 789 0.52 -10.91 51.30
C LEU A 789 -0.51 -9.93 50.72
N SER A 790 -1.60 -10.42 50.11
CA SER A 790 -2.84 -10.93 50.74
C SER A 790 -3.80 -9.83 51.19
N ASN A 791 -4.99 -9.84 50.57
CA ASN A 791 -6.34 -9.64 51.10
C ASN A 791 -6.61 -8.71 52.31
N HIS A 792 -7.78 -8.06 52.22
CA HIS A 792 -8.51 -7.24 53.21
C HIS A 792 -8.24 -5.72 53.05
N ARG A 793 -9.23 -4.83 52.87
CA ARG A 793 -10.65 -4.82 53.24
C ARG A 793 -11.45 -3.87 52.34
N ARG A 794 -12.74 -4.14 52.22
CA ARG A 794 -13.79 -3.16 51.90
C ARG A 794 -13.97 -2.19 53.07
N CYS A 795 -14.32 -0.93 52.75
CA CYS A 795 -15.29 -0.04 53.40
C CYS A 795 -15.14 1.34 52.69
N ARG A 796 -16.12 1.94 51.99
CA ARG A 796 -17.35 2.60 52.49
C ARG A 796 -17.06 3.38 53.78
N ASP A 797 -17.10 4.71 53.86
CA ASP A 797 -18.18 5.62 53.51
C ASP A 797 -17.70 7.08 53.59
N ALA A 798 -18.52 7.95 53.00
CA ALA A 798 -18.86 9.32 53.43
C ALA A 798 -17.81 10.45 53.36
N GLN A 799 -18.11 11.37 52.44
CA GLN A 799 -18.03 12.84 52.54
C GLN A 799 -18.23 13.44 53.96
N PRO A 800 -17.83 14.70 54.23
CA PRO A 800 -17.92 15.89 53.35
C PRO A 800 -16.62 16.35 52.70
#